data_AF-A0A1H9HFP2-F1
#
_entry.id   AF-A0A1H9HFP2-F1
#
_cell.length_a   1.000
_cell.length_b   1.000
_cell.length_c   1.000
_cell.angle_alpha   90.00
_cell.angle_beta   90.00
_cell.angle_gamma   90.00
#
_symmetry.space_group_name_H-M   'P 1'
#
loop_
_entity.id
_entity.type
_entity.pdbx_description
1 polymer ?
#
loop_
_entity_poly.entity_id
_entity_poly.type
_entity_poly.pdbx_seq_one_letter_code
_entity_poly.pdbx_strand_id
1 'polypeptide(L)'
;MSLPPGFLDELRTRLSISDVVGRKVMWDSRKSNAGKGDMWAPCPFHQEKSASFHVDDRKGFYYCFGCHAKGDAISFVRETENVGFMEAVQILAGEAGLTMPERDPRAQEKADARTELADVMELAVQHFRLNLNMAAASEARDYLTRRGLDPEACARWDIGFAPDKGGVLAALTGKGVSQQMVIDAGLAAKSDYGGAPYDRFRDRIIFPIRNARGRPIGLGGRAMAADAKAKYYNSPETLLFDKSRTLYNIQNARTAAGKGQPLIVAEGYMDVIALSEAGFEAAVAPLGTAVTEHHLAMLWRVADEPIIALDGDTAGLRAAMRTIDIALPLLSAGKSLRFAVMPKGLDPDDVLKQQGKGAMQGILDAANPMVQLLWQRETEGRTFDSPERRAALDKALRQKTALIQDPDLRNHYDQALKELKWDLFRTRKPQARAPGRRGTFNPRGLDAWHRDQSPVATNRNSALATGATRDDHLREAVILATLIATPAAIEPFMAQIEAMECTDDDHAALRGVILRMAPGTDLRAALHDAGLEAAVDALTCQRIVQLSSGLRKPGDLDFASACLSEAFAKLSTARALPQEVREAQEDIDAGDEGLTWRLRQATTARDRAAIIAAGSSGEMIVAENGAELDSDELSAARALWEALAIAKPPEDPK
;
A
#
# COMPACT_ATOMS: atom_id res chain seq x y z
N MET A 1 -28.93 15.05 2.68
CA MET A 1 -30.33 14.61 2.72
C MET A 1 -30.49 13.84 4.01
N SER A 2 -31.24 14.38 4.97
CA SER A 2 -31.58 13.59 6.17
C SER A 2 -32.78 12.75 5.82
N LEU A 3 -32.69 11.44 5.99
CA LEU A 3 -33.87 10.59 5.99
C LEU A 3 -34.62 10.84 7.31
N PRO A 4 -35.96 10.93 7.31
CA PRO A 4 -36.71 11.04 8.54
C PRO A 4 -36.46 9.78 9.40
N PRO A 5 -36.52 9.92 10.74
CA PRO A 5 -36.39 8.77 11.64
C PRO A 5 -37.36 7.66 11.24
N GLY A 6 -36.86 6.43 11.10
CA GLY A 6 -37.66 5.25 10.73
C GLY A 6 -37.85 5.00 9.23
N PHE A 7 -37.44 5.91 8.32
CA PHE A 7 -37.60 5.68 6.87
C PHE A 7 -36.84 4.44 6.38
N LEU A 8 -35.62 4.23 6.87
CA LEU A 8 -34.82 3.04 6.52
C LEU A 8 -35.43 1.76 7.09
N ASP A 9 -36.10 1.85 8.23
CA ASP A 9 -36.76 0.70 8.84
C ASP A 9 -38.05 0.36 8.08
N GLU A 10 -38.81 1.36 7.62
CA GLU A 10 -39.95 1.15 6.72
C GLU A 10 -39.51 0.58 5.36
N LEU A 11 -38.38 1.04 4.83
CA LEU A 11 -37.83 0.49 3.59
C LEU A 11 -37.47 -1.00 3.75
N ARG A 12 -36.85 -1.37 4.88
CA ARG A 12 -36.47 -2.74 5.22
C ARG A 12 -37.65 -3.65 5.50
N THR A 13 -38.81 -3.11 5.93
CA THR A 13 -40.01 -3.94 6.14
C THR A 13 -40.78 -4.19 4.85
N ARG A 14 -40.67 -3.31 3.84
CA ARG A 14 -41.38 -3.46 2.56
C ARG A 14 -40.66 -4.32 1.53
N LEU A 15 -39.33 -4.37 1.57
CA LEU A 15 -38.52 -5.17 0.67
C LEU A 15 -37.67 -6.14 1.46
N SER A 16 -37.89 -7.43 1.24
CA SER A 16 -37.01 -8.46 1.77
C SER A 16 -35.67 -8.44 1.00
N ILE A 17 -34.59 -8.87 1.65
CA ILE A 17 -33.29 -8.91 0.99
C ILE A 17 -33.26 -9.97 -0.11
N SER A 18 -34.01 -11.06 0.06
CA SER A 18 -34.19 -12.08 -0.97
C SER A 18 -34.92 -11.55 -2.21
N ASP A 19 -35.91 -10.67 -2.06
CA ASP A 19 -36.58 -10.04 -3.21
C ASP A 19 -35.64 -9.10 -3.98
N VAL A 20 -34.78 -8.38 -3.27
CA VAL A 20 -33.81 -7.45 -3.87
C VAL A 20 -32.71 -8.23 -4.61
N VAL A 21 -32.11 -9.21 -3.94
CA VAL A 21 -31.03 -10.03 -4.52
C VAL A 21 -31.54 -10.89 -5.67
N GLY A 22 -32.75 -11.46 -5.55
CA GLY A 22 -33.34 -12.40 -6.51
C GLY A 22 -33.58 -11.82 -7.91
N ARG A 23 -33.44 -10.50 -8.08
CA ARG A 23 -33.51 -9.82 -9.37
C ARG A 23 -32.22 -9.95 -10.19
N LYS A 24 -31.11 -10.22 -9.52
CA LYS A 24 -29.76 -10.26 -10.13
C LYS A 24 -29.16 -11.66 -10.14
N VAL A 25 -29.71 -12.58 -9.34
CA VAL A 25 -29.19 -13.95 -9.22
C VAL A 25 -30.27 -14.97 -9.51
N MET A 26 -29.84 -16.14 -9.98
CA MET A 26 -30.69 -17.31 -10.08
C MET A 26 -30.51 -18.16 -8.82
N TRP A 27 -31.59 -18.37 -8.08
CA TRP A 27 -31.59 -19.16 -6.85
C TRP A 27 -31.34 -20.64 -7.12
N ASP A 28 -30.45 -21.25 -6.35
CA ASP A 28 -30.22 -22.69 -6.32
C ASP A 28 -31.37 -23.37 -5.59
N SER A 29 -32.25 -24.03 -6.33
CA SER A 29 -33.45 -24.66 -5.79
C SER A 29 -33.18 -25.88 -4.89
N ARG A 30 -31.96 -26.44 -4.91
CA ARG A 30 -31.59 -27.61 -4.08
C ARG A 30 -31.07 -27.18 -2.72
N LYS A 31 -30.31 -26.08 -2.67
CA LYS A 31 -29.77 -25.52 -1.42
C LYS A 31 -30.72 -24.54 -0.75
N SER A 32 -31.52 -23.81 -1.52
CA SER A 32 -32.43 -22.80 -0.99
C SER A 32 -33.64 -23.43 -0.30
N ASN A 33 -33.98 -22.92 0.88
CA ASN A 33 -35.21 -23.19 1.61
C ASN A 33 -35.97 -21.88 1.86
N ALA A 34 -36.81 -21.49 0.89
CA ALA A 34 -37.59 -20.26 0.95
C ALA A 34 -38.49 -20.18 2.21
N GLY A 35 -39.03 -21.30 2.70
CA GLY A 35 -39.84 -21.32 3.92
C GLY A 35 -39.08 -20.94 5.19
N LYS A 36 -37.75 -21.13 5.20
CA LYS A 36 -36.86 -20.70 6.27
C LYS A 36 -36.21 -19.35 6.01
N GLY A 37 -36.43 -18.74 4.85
CA GLY A 37 -35.74 -17.51 4.42
C GLY A 37 -34.24 -17.75 4.13
N ASP A 38 -33.86 -18.99 3.83
CA ASP A 38 -32.48 -19.40 3.60
C ASP A 38 -32.29 -19.60 2.09
N MET A 39 -31.64 -18.65 1.43
CA MET A 39 -31.58 -18.58 -0.03
C MET A 39 -30.12 -18.65 -0.51
N TRP A 40 -29.84 -19.50 -1.50
CA TRP A 40 -28.49 -19.75 -2.01
C TRP A 40 -28.39 -19.48 -3.51
N ALA A 41 -27.31 -18.87 -3.96
CA ALA A 41 -27.04 -18.63 -5.38
C ALA A 41 -25.52 -18.63 -5.68
N PRO A 42 -25.09 -18.72 -6.96
CA PRO A 42 -23.77 -18.29 -7.36
C PRO A 42 -23.58 -16.79 -7.06
N CYS A 43 -22.38 -16.42 -6.62
CA CYS A 43 -22.10 -15.03 -6.25
C CYS A 43 -22.19 -14.06 -7.45
N PRO A 44 -22.87 -12.91 -7.31
CA PRO A 44 -22.87 -11.86 -8.33
C PRO A 44 -21.61 -10.98 -8.30
N PHE A 45 -20.77 -11.08 -7.28
CA PHE A 45 -19.59 -10.23 -7.08
C PHE A 45 -18.29 -10.86 -7.60
N HIS A 46 -18.25 -12.18 -7.75
CA HIS A 46 -17.11 -12.90 -8.32
C HIS A 46 -17.60 -14.09 -9.14
N GLN A 47 -16.76 -14.55 -10.07
CA GLN A 47 -17.18 -15.57 -11.03
C GLN A 47 -16.99 -16.98 -10.45
N GLU A 48 -18.09 -17.67 -10.18
CA GLU A 48 -18.09 -19.06 -9.70
C GLU A 48 -19.26 -19.87 -10.27
N LYS A 49 -19.14 -21.20 -10.23
CA LYS A 49 -20.21 -22.12 -10.69
C LYS A 49 -21.02 -22.71 -9.53
N SER A 50 -20.42 -22.83 -8.35
CA SER A 50 -21.08 -23.36 -7.16
C SER A 50 -21.84 -22.27 -6.42
N ALA A 51 -23.02 -22.58 -5.89
CA ALA A 51 -23.74 -21.66 -5.03
C ALA A 51 -23.04 -21.49 -3.68
N SER A 52 -22.27 -20.39 -3.53
CA SER A 52 -21.60 -19.97 -2.29
C SER A 52 -22.18 -18.68 -1.69
N PHE A 53 -23.08 -18.01 -2.40
CA PHE A 53 -23.76 -16.80 -1.96
C PHE A 53 -24.99 -17.16 -1.16
N HIS A 54 -24.96 -16.87 0.15
CA HIS A 54 -26.05 -17.16 1.07
C HIS A 54 -26.74 -15.87 1.48
N VAL A 55 -28.07 -15.89 1.45
CA VAL A 55 -28.94 -14.80 1.89
C VAL A 55 -29.85 -15.32 2.99
N ASP A 56 -29.71 -14.76 4.19
CA ASP A 56 -30.62 -15.00 5.31
C ASP A 56 -31.64 -13.86 5.33
N ASP A 57 -32.81 -14.16 4.76
CA ASP A 57 -33.88 -13.19 4.57
C ASP A 57 -34.50 -12.72 5.89
N ARG A 58 -34.52 -13.60 6.91
CA ARG A 58 -35.04 -13.29 8.24
C ARG A 58 -34.13 -12.35 9.01
N LYS A 59 -32.82 -12.52 8.87
CA LYS A 59 -31.82 -11.64 9.49
C LYS A 59 -31.48 -10.43 8.61
N GLY A 60 -31.94 -10.40 7.37
CA GLY A 60 -31.79 -9.25 6.46
C GLY A 60 -30.37 -9.03 5.97
N PHE A 61 -29.55 -10.07 5.86
CA PHE A 61 -28.18 -9.95 5.36
C PHE A 61 -27.80 -11.05 4.36
N TYR A 62 -26.80 -10.76 3.54
CA TYR A 62 -26.13 -11.73 2.69
C TYR A 62 -24.68 -11.94 3.12
N TYR A 63 -24.15 -13.13 2.82
CA TYR A 63 -22.74 -13.48 2.97
C TYR A 63 -22.31 -14.44 1.87
N CYS A 64 -21.20 -14.12 1.20
CA CYS A 64 -20.59 -15.01 0.24
C CYS A 64 -19.46 -15.81 0.88
N PHE A 65 -19.54 -17.13 0.84
CA PHE A 65 -18.48 -18.01 1.36
C PHE A 65 -17.25 -18.11 0.42
N GLY A 66 -17.38 -17.69 -0.85
CA GLY A 66 -16.27 -17.65 -1.80
C GLY A 66 -15.40 -16.39 -1.71
N CYS A 67 -16.01 -15.20 -1.80
CA CYS A 67 -15.27 -13.92 -1.80
C CYS A 67 -15.42 -13.10 -0.51
N HIS A 68 -16.14 -13.62 0.50
CA HIS A 68 -16.40 -12.95 1.78
C HIS A 68 -17.20 -11.64 1.70
N ALA A 69 -17.79 -11.33 0.54
CA ALA A 69 -18.71 -10.20 0.40
C ALA A 69 -19.89 -10.35 1.37
N LYS A 70 -20.28 -9.26 2.05
CA LYS A 70 -21.33 -9.26 3.06
C LYS A 70 -22.03 -7.91 3.12
N GLY A 71 -23.32 -7.92 3.42
CA GLY A 71 -24.08 -6.68 3.56
C GLY A 71 -25.57 -6.88 3.70
N ASP A 72 -26.30 -5.77 3.71
CA ASP A 72 -27.76 -5.72 3.66
C ASP A 72 -28.26 -5.43 2.22
N ALA A 73 -29.58 -5.34 2.04
CA ALA A 73 -30.19 -5.02 0.75
C ALA A 73 -29.66 -3.71 0.13
N ILE A 74 -29.39 -2.69 0.95
CA ILE A 74 -28.85 -1.41 0.50
C ILE A 74 -27.41 -1.59 0.00
N SER A 75 -26.59 -2.31 0.76
CA SER A 75 -25.20 -2.62 0.40
C SER A 75 -25.13 -3.43 -0.91
N PHE A 76 -26.02 -4.40 -1.08
CA PHE A 76 -26.14 -5.18 -2.31
C PHE A 76 -26.39 -4.29 -3.54
N VAL A 77 -27.37 -3.39 -3.48
CA VAL A 77 -27.67 -2.45 -4.58
C VAL A 77 -26.51 -1.50 -4.84
N ARG A 78 -25.86 -0.98 -3.78
CA ARG A 78 -24.69 -0.11 -3.94
C ARG A 78 -23.56 -0.78 -4.71
N GLU A 79 -23.27 -2.03 -4.39
CA GLU A 79 -22.16 -2.77 -4.97
C GLU A 79 -22.49 -3.28 -6.38
N THR A 80 -23.71 -3.77 -6.60
CA THR A 80 -24.12 -4.29 -7.92
C THR A 80 -24.43 -3.20 -8.94
N GLU A 81 -24.96 -2.04 -8.52
CA GLU A 81 -25.27 -0.91 -9.40
C GLU A 81 -24.18 0.18 -9.37
N ASN A 82 -23.15 0.04 -8.54
CA ASN A 82 -22.06 1.02 -8.36
C ASN A 82 -22.57 2.44 -8.02
N VAL A 83 -23.55 2.51 -7.12
CA VAL A 83 -24.22 3.76 -6.71
C VAL A 83 -23.92 4.15 -5.26
N GLY A 84 -24.11 5.43 -4.94
CA GLY A 84 -23.98 5.93 -3.57
C GLY A 84 -25.11 5.45 -2.65
N PHE A 85 -24.95 5.59 -1.34
CA PHE A 85 -25.96 5.17 -0.34
C PHE A 85 -27.35 5.77 -0.60
N MET A 86 -27.44 7.08 -0.83
CA MET A 86 -28.71 7.75 -1.07
C MET A 86 -29.36 7.34 -2.40
N GLU A 87 -28.55 7.03 -3.41
CA GLU A 87 -29.03 6.54 -4.71
C GLU A 87 -29.58 5.12 -4.57
N ALA A 88 -28.89 4.23 -3.84
CA ALA A 88 -29.39 2.90 -3.51
C ALA A 88 -30.70 2.94 -2.71
N VAL A 89 -30.80 3.83 -1.72
CA VAL A 89 -32.04 4.06 -0.96
C VAL A 89 -33.17 4.55 -1.88
N GLN A 90 -32.87 5.42 -2.85
CA GLN A 90 -33.85 5.90 -3.81
C GLN A 90 -34.34 4.81 -4.77
N ILE A 91 -33.43 3.94 -5.24
CA ILE A 91 -33.78 2.76 -6.08
C ILE A 91 -34.74 1.85 -5.30
N LEU A 92 -34.34 1.44 -4.09
CA LEU A 92 -35.15 0.57 -3.24
C LEU A 92 -36.49 1.22 -2.85
N ALA A 93 -36.51 2.53 -2.57
CA ALA A 93 -37.74 3.23 -2.22
C ALA A 93 -38.73 3.26 -3.39
N GLY A 94 -38.25 3.50 -4.61
CA GLY A 94 -39.09 3.44 -5.82
C GLY A 94 -39.73 2.06 -6.02
N GLU A 95 -38.98 1.00 -5.74
CA GLU A 95 -39.47 -0.38 -5.84
C GLU A 95 -40.43 -0.77 -4.71
N ALA A 96 -40.21 -0.24 -3.51
CA ALA A 96 -41.08 -0.42 -2.34
C ALA A 96 -42.38 0.42 -2.40
N GLY A 97 -42.56 1.22 -3.47
CA GLY A 97 -43.65 2.20 -3.55
C GLY A 97 -43.59 3.25 -2.44
N LEU A 98 -42.38 3.52 -1.91
CA LEU A 98 -42.14 4.54 -0.90
C LEU A 98 -41.78 5.86 -1.58
N THR A 99 -42.57 6.88 -1.30
CA THR A 99 -42.23 8.24 -1.70
C THR A 99 -40.98 8.67 -0.93
N MET A 100 -39.93 9.03 -1.66
CA MET A 100 -38.74 9.61 -1.03
C MET A 100 -39.14 10.88 -0.27
N PRO A 101 -38.62 11.10 0.95
CA PRO A 101 -38.91 12.29 1.72
C PRO A 101 -38.62 13.54 0.89
N GLU A 102 -39.51 14.53 0.98
CA GLU A 102 -39.29 15.82 0.32
C GLU A 102 -37.92 16.36 0.70
N ARG A 103 -37.14 16.71 -0.33
CA ARG A 103 -35.85 17.35 -0.11
C ARG A 103 -36.14 18.69 0.56
N ASP A 104 -35.33 19.04 1.56
CA ASP A 104 -35.29 20.40 2.12
C ASP A 104 -35.40 21.41 0.95
N PRO A 105 -36.43 22.28 0.91
CA PRO A 105 -36.64 23.22 -0.18
C PRO A 105 -35.37 24.00 -0.54
N ARG A 106 -34.53 24.35 0.45
CA ARG A 106 -33.24 25.02 0.23
C ARG A 106 -32.20 24.11 -0.43
N ALA A 107 -32.20 22.82 -0.10
CA ALA A 107 -31.33 21.84 -0.74
C ALA A 107 -31.77 21.56 -2.19
N GLN A 108 -33.08 21.61 -2.46
CA GLN A 108 -33.65 21.47 -3.80
C GLN A 108 -33.33 22.69 -4.67
N GLU A 109 -33.58 23.92 -4.19
CA GLU A 109 -33.17 25.16 -4.86
C GLU A 109 -31.67 25.17 -5.19
N LYS A 110 -30.82 24.72 -4.26
CA LYS A 110 -29.38 24.61 -4.48
C LYS A 110 -29.02 23.54 -5.53
N ALA A 111 -29.75 22.43 -5.59
CA ALA A 111 -29.54 21.39 -6.59
C ALA A 111 -29.98 21.83 -7.99
N ASP A 112 -31.08 22.57 -8.08
CA ASP A 112 -31.59 23.15 -9.31
C ASP A 112 -30.63 24.22 -9.83
N ALA A 113 -30.18 25.14 -8.98
CA ALA A 113 -29.15 26.12 -9.30
C ALA A 113 -27.83 25.46 -9.77
N ARG A 114 -27.41 24.36 -9.13
CA ARG A 114 -26.24 23.58 -9.59
C ARG A 114 -26.47 22.96 -10.97
N THR A 115 -27.69 22.56 -11.28
CA THR A 115 -28.01 21.95 -12.57
C THR A 115 -27.97 23.01 -13.67
N GLU A 116 -28.61 24.17 -13.44
CA GLU A 116 -28.59 25.31 -14.36
C GLU A 116 -27.18 25.81 -14.63
N LEU A 117 -26.36 26.01 -13.59
CA LEU A 117 -24.98 26.46 -13.77
C LEU A 117 -24.13 25.45 -14.56
N ALA A 118 -24.37 24.15 -14.37
CA ALA A 118 -23.66 23.12 -15.13
C ALA A 118 -24.07 23.10 -16.60
N ASP A 119 -25.33 23.44 -16.92
CA ASP A 119 -25.79 23.60 -18.30
C ASP A 119 -25.17 24.84 -18.96
N VAL A 120 -25.05 25.94 -18.21
CA VAL A 120 -24.29 27.13 -18.65
C VAL A 120 -22.82 26.80 -18.91
N MET A 121 -22.20 25.98 -18.06
CA MET A 121 -20.82 25.52 -18.25
C MET A 121 -20.70 24.63 -19.50
N GLU A 122 -21.66 23.76 -19.78
CA GLU A 122 -21.66 22.94 -21.01
C GLU A 122 -21.78 23.80 -22.27
N LEU A 123 -22.63 24.84 -22.27
CA LEU A 123 -22.70 25.80 -23.37
C LEU A 123 -21.36 26.53 -23.57
N ALA A 124 -20.65 26.85 -22.50
CA ALA A 124 -19.32 27.45 -22.56
C ALA A 124 -18.28 26.50 -23.17
N VAL A 125 -18.26 25.24 -22.74
CA VAL A 125 -17.38 24.19 -23.32
C VAL A 125 -17.63 24.06 -24.82
N GLN A 126 -18.90 23.97 -25.24
CA GLN A 126 -19.26 23.91 -26.66
C GLN A 126 -18.78 25.15 -27.42
N HIS A 127 -18.94 26.35 -26.86
CA HIS A 127 -18.46 27.58 -27.47
C HIS A 127 -16.93 27.57 -27.67
N PHE A 128 -16.16 27.18 -26.64
CA PHE A 128 -14.71 27.11 -26.76
C PHE A 128 -14.24 26.02 -27.74
N ARG A 129 -14.92 24.87 -27.79
CA ARG A 129 -14.66 23.83 -28.80
C ARG A 129 -14.87 24.35 -30.23
N LEU A 130 -15.95 25.11 -30.46
CA LEU A 130 -16.21 25.73 -31.76
C LEU A 130 -15.12 26.74 -32.13
N ASN A 131 -14.70 27.57 -31.17
CA ASN A 131 -13.65 28.56 -31.37
C ASN A 131 -12.29 27.93 -31.73
N LEU A 132 -11.98 26.73 -31.22
CA LEU A 132 -10.75 26.00 -31.58
C LEU A 132 -10.68 25.67 -33.09
N ASN A 133 -11.82 25.60 -33.77
CA ASN A 133 -11.89 25.35 -35.22
C ASN A 133 -11.86 26.63 -36.06
N MET A 134 -11.85 27.82 -35.45
CA MET A 134 -11.84 29.09 -36.16
C MET A 134 -10.42 29.50 -36.57
N ALA A 135 -10.31 30.45 -37.51
CA ALA A 135 -9.02 30.98 -37.97
C ALA A 135 -8.17 31.55 -36.83
N ALA A 136 -8.81 32.20 -35.84
CA ALA A 136 -8.14 32.79 -34.68
C ALA A 136 -7.41 31.77 -33.78
N ALA A 137 -7.71 30.48 -33.92
CA ALA A 137 -7.11 29.40 -33.12
C ALA A 137 -5.95 28.67 -33.83
N SER A 138 -5.41 29.21 -34.93
CA SER A 138 -4.34 28.55 -35.69
C SER A 138 -3.13 28.22 -34.81
N GLU A 139 -2.59 29.20 -34.08
CA GLU A 139 -1.44 29.00 -33.20
C GLU A 139 -1.73 28.02 -32.06
N ALA A 140 -2.97 28.00 -31.57
CA ALA A 140 -3.42 27.06 -30.53
C ALA A 140 -3.41 25.62 -31.05
N ARG A 141 -3.90 25.39 -32.27
CA ARG A 141 -3.84 24.07 -32.92
C ARG A 141 -2.41 23.63 -33.23
N ASP A 142 -1.55 24.55 -33.66
CA ASP A 142 -0.13 24.26 -33.90
C ASP A 142 0.59 23.89 -32.60
N TYR A 143 0.26 24.56 -31.50
CA TYR A 143 0.76 24.20 -30.18
C TYR A 143 0.29 22.81 -29.73
N LEU A 144 -1.01 22.51 -29.85
CA LEU A 144 -1.59 21.22 -29.48
C LEU A 144 -0.97 20.07 -30.29
N THR A 145 -0.84 20.26 -31.61
CA THR A 145 -0.21 19.29 -32.52
C THR A 145 1.24 19.01 -32.12
N ARG A 146 2.04 20.06 -31.82
CA ARG A 146 3.41 19.89 -31.30
C ARG A 146 3.46 19.15 -29.96
N ARG A 147 2.39 19.23 -29.17
CA ARG A 147 2.26 18.46 -27.92
C ARG A 147 1.68 17.06 -28.14
N GLY A 148 1.45 16.62 -29.38
CA GLY A 148 0.95 15.28 -29.70
C GLY A 148 -0.57 15.15 -29.62
N LEU A 149 -1.30 16.28 -29.57
CA LEU A 149 -2.76 16.30 -29.51
C LEU A 149 -3.31 16.62 -30.89
N ASP A 150 -3.66 15.57 -31.61
CA ASP A 150 -4.33 15.67 -32.91
C ASP A 150 -5.80 16.15 -32.75
N PRO A 151 -6.52 16.43 -33.85
CA PRO A 151 -7.91 16.86 -33.79
C PRO A 151 -8.84 15.85 -33.09
N GLU A 152 -8.56 14.56 -33.18
CA GLU A 152 -9.38 13.53 -32.53
C GLU A 152 -9.17 13.53 -31.02
N ALA A 153 -7.93 13.66 -30.55
CA ALA A 153 -7.58 13.86 -29.16
C ALA A 153 -8.23 15.13 -28.63
N CYS A 154 -8.14 16.24 -29.35
CA CYS A 154 -8.81 17.48 -28.97
C CYS A 154 -10.33 17.29 -28.82
N ALA A 155 -10.95 16.50 -29.71
CA ALA A 155 -12.37 16.18 -29.63
C ALA A 155 -12.73 15.25 -28.46
N ARG A 156 -11.89 14.25 -28.14
CA ARG A 156 -12.05 13.34 -26.99
C ARG A 156 -12.00 14.09 -25.66
N TRP A 157 -11.09 15.05 -25.55
CA TRP A 157 -10.84 15.82 -24.32
C TRP A 157 -11.63 17.13 -24.22
N ASP A 158 -12.56 17.37 -25.16
CA ASP A 158 -13.32 18.62 -25.24
C ASP A 158 -12.44 19.89 -25.27
N ILE A 159 -11.21 19.78 -25.79
CA ILE A 159 -10.28 20.91 -25.80
C ILE A 159 -10.87 22.04 -26.64
N GLY A 160 -10.79 23.26 -26.09
CA GLY A 160 -11.31 24.46 -26.72
C GLY A 160 -10.29 25.59 -26.78
N PHE A 161 -10.70 26.73 -27.32
CA PHE A 161 -9.90 27.94 -27.35
C PHE A 161 -10.73 29.16 -26.96
N ALA A 162 -10.21 29.95 -26.02
CA ALA A 162 -10.72 31.27 -25.67
C ALA A 162 -9.91 32.33 -26.42
N PRO A 163 -10.47 32.97 -27.45
CA PRO A 163 -9.78 34.04 -28.16
C PRO A 163 -9.59 35.27 -27.27
N ASP A 164 -8.69 36.17 -27.67
CA ASP A 164 -8.50 37.46 -26.97
C ASP A 164 -9.74 38.37 -27.08
N LYS A 165 -10.46 38.29 -28.21
CA LYS A 165 -11.67 39.08 -28.51
C LYS A 165 -12.87 38.17 -28.79
N GLY A 166 -14.07 38.64 -28.46
CA GLY A 166 -15.31 37.89 -28.69
C GLY A 166 -15.50 36.75 -27.68
N GLY A 167 -15.51 37.10 -26.39
CA GLY A 167 -15.52 36.15 -25.30
C GLY A 167 -16.87 35.48 -25.02
N VAL A 168 -16.82 34.46 -24.16
CA VAL A 168 -17.94 33.58 -23.84
C VAL A 168 -19.11 34.32 -23.19
N LEU A 169 -18.86 35.42 -22.48
CA LEU A 169 -19.90 36.25 -21.87
C LEU A 169 -20.87 36.81 -22.92
N ALA A 170 -20.34 37.41 -23.99
CA ALA A 170 -21.18 37.96 -25.05
C ALA A 170 -21.92 36.83 -25.81
N ALA A 171 -21.23 35.71 -26.04
CA ALA A 171 -21.81 34.56 -26.74
C ALA A 171 -22.98 33.91 -25.97
N LEU A 172 -22.86 33.75 -24.66
CA LEU A 172 -23.90 33.14 -23.83
C LEU A 172 -25.05 34.11 -23.55
N THR A 173 -24.76 35.38 -23.32
CA THR A 173 -25.82 36.40 -23.14
C THR A 173 -26.64 36.59 -24.41
N GLY A 174 -26.01 36.53 -25.60
CA GLY A 174 -26.72 36.50 -26.88
C GLY A 174 -27.63 35.28 -27.08
N LYS A 175 -27.41 34.19 -26.31
CA LYS A 175 -28.26 32.99 -26.28
C LYS A 175 -29.33 33.02 -25.18
N GLY A 176 -29.50 34.15 -24.49
CA GLY A 176 -30.49 34.31 -23.42
C GLY A 176 -30.03 33.88 -22.03
N VAL A 177 -28.76 33.51 -21.84
CA VAL A 177 -28.22 33.23 -20.51
C VAL A 177 -28.00 34.55 -19.76
N SER A 178 -28.47 34.65 -18.52
CA SER A 178 -28.26 35.88 -17.73
C SER A 178 -26.77 36.12 -17.45
N GLN A 179 -26.36 37.40 -17.40
CA GLN A 179 -24.97 37.76 -17.07
C GLN A 179 -24.54 37.21 -15.71
N GLN A 180 -25.45 37.21 -14.73
CA GLN A 180 -25.17 36.74 -13.37
C GLN A 180 -24.87 35.23 -13.37
N MET A 181 -25.61 34.40 -14.12
CA MET A 181 -25.30 32.97 -14.25
C MET A 181 -23.91 32.71 -14.86
N VAL A 182 -23.50 33.50 -15.86
CA VAL A 182 -22.16 33.37 -16.46
C VAL A 182 -21.05 33.71 -15.45
N ILE A 183 -21.29 34.70 -14.60
CA ILE A 183 -20.38 35.07 -13.50
C ILE A 183 -20.35 33.98 -12.43
N ASP A 184 -21.52 33.46 -12.02
CA ASP A 184 -21.65 32.43 -10.98
C ASP A 184 -21.07 31.07 -11.42
N ALA A 185 -21.10 30.79 -12.73
CA ALA A 185 -20.39 29.65 -13.34
C ALA A 185 -18.86 29.85 -13.38
N GLY A 186 -18.35 31.04 -13.03
CA GLY A 186 -16.92 31.34 -13.00
C GLY A 186 -16.30 31.56 -14.39
N LEU A 187 -17.11 31.90 -15.39
CA LEU A 187 -16.68 32.18 -16.76
C LEU A 187 -16.32 33.66 -16.97
N ALA A 188 -17.02 34.55 -16.25
CA ALA A 188 -16.80 35.99 -16.25
C ALA A 188 -16.52 36.52 -14.84
N ALA A 189 -16.07 37.77 -14.76
CA ALA A 189 -15.85 38.50 -13.52
C ALA A 189 -16.45 39.91 -13.60
N LYS A 190 -16.93 40.42 -12.47
CA LYS A 190 -17.32 41.84 -12.35
C LYS A 190 -16.05 42.70 -12.39
N SER A 191 -16.15 43.89 -12.96
CA SER A 191 -15.07 44.87 -12.94
C SER A 191 -14.95 45.50 -11.54
N ASP A 192 -13.74 45.53 -10.99
CA ASP A 192 -13.46 46.18 -9.69
C ASP A 192 -13.69 47.71 -9.76
N TYR A 193 -13.64 48.29 -10.97
CA TYR A 193 -13.80 49.72 -11.22
C TYR A 193 -15.22 50.11 -11.69
N GLY A 194 -16.21 49.24 -11.50
CA GLY A 194 -17.60 49.51 -11.88
C GLY A 194 -17.91 49.46 -13.38
N GLY A 195 -16.97 48.96 -14.19
CA GLY A 195 -17.17 48.73 -15.63
C GLY A 195 -17.99 47.47 -15.94
N ALA A 196 -18.23 47.23 -17.23
CA ALA A 196 -18.89 46.01 -17.69
C ALA A 196 -18.14 44.73 -17.25
N PRO A 197 -18.85 43.62 -16.98
CA PRO A 197 -18.20 42.34 -16.69
C PRO A 197 -17.29 41.90 -17.84
N TYR A 198 -16.23 41.17 -17.52
CA TYR A 198 -15.22 40.72 -18.48
C TYR A 198 -14.99 39.21 -18.40
N ASP A 199 -14.58 38.60 -19.52
CA ASP A 199 -14.26 37.18 -19.60
C ASP A 199 -12.98 36.84 -18.82
N ARG A 200 -13.03 35.78 -18.01
CA ARG A 200 -11.85 35.33 -17.23
C ARG A 200 -10.81 34.66 -18.10
N PHE A 201 -11.26 33.90 -19.10
CA PHE A 201 -10.39 33.19 -20.03
C PHE A 201 -10.27 33.99 -21.32
N ARG A 202 -9.04 34.44 -21.63
CA ARG A 202 -8.69 35.17 -22.84
C ARG A 202 -7.32 34.69 -23.31
N ASP A 203 -7.17 34.54 -24.61
CA ASP A 203 -5.96 34.02 -25.26
C ASP A 203 -5.44 32.73 -24.62
N ARG A 204 -6.34 31.75 -24.46
CA ARG A 204 -6.06 30.50 -23.73
C ARG A 204 -6.61 29.27 -24.43
N ILE A 205 -5.82 28.20 -24.44
CA ILE A 205 -6.32 26.84 -24.69
C ILE A 205 -7.09 26.40 -23.46
N ILE A 206 -8.29 25.89 -23.66
CA ILE A 206 -9.24 25.52 -22.61
C ILE A 206 -9.29 24.01 -22.45
N PHE A 207 -9.14 23.56 -21.21
CA PHE A 207 -9.24 22.18 -20.76
C PHE A 207 -10.45 22.05 -19.83
N PRO A 208 -11.57 21.47 -20.28
CA PRO A 208 -12.75 21.31 -19.44
C PRO A 208 -12.49 20.39 -18.26
N ILE A 209 -12.95 20.80 -17.07
CA ILE A 209 -12.84 20.01 -15.85
C ILE A 209 -14.21 19.42 -15.56
N ARG A 210 -14.31 18.10 -15.64
CA ARG A 210 -15.55 17.34 -15.44
C ARG A 210 -15.55 16.63 -14.09
N ASN A 211 -16.73 16.51 -13.49
CA ASN A 211 -16.90 15.74 -12.26
C ASN A 211 -16.93 14.23 -12.54
N ALA A 212 -17.07 13.40 -11.51
CA ALA A 212 -17.11 11.94 -11.65
C ALA A 212 -18.31 11.40 -12.46
N ARG A 213 -19.32 12.22 -12.76
CA ARG A 213 -20.46 11.90 -13.64
C ARG A 213 -20.29 12.48 -15.06
N GLY A 214 -19.17 13.10 -15.35
CA GLY A 214 -18.88 13.69 -16.66
C GLY A 214 -19.49 15.07 -16.92
N ARG A 215 -20.19 15.69 -15.96
CA ARG A 215 -20.68 17.06 -16.15
C ARG A 215 -19.54 18.07 -15.96
N PRO A 216 -19.44 19.10 -16.81
CA PRO A 216 -18.39 20.10 -16.69
C PRO A 216 -18.72 21.00 -15.49
N ILE A 217 -17.72 21.22 -14.66
CA ILE A 217 -17.87 21.98 -13.41
C ILE A 217 -16.92 23.18 -13.35
N GLY A 218 -15.84 23.16 -14.15
CA GLY A 218 -14.89 24.26 -14.25
C GLY A 218 -14.02 24.11 -15.49
N LEU A 219 -13.09 25.04 -15.66
CA LEU A 219 -12.16 25.08 -16.79
C LEU A 219 -10.73 25.32 -16.31
N GLY A 220 -9.78 24.65 -16.93
CA GLY A 220 -8.37 25.00 -16.92
C GLY A 220 -8.02 25.75 -18.22
N GLY A 221 -7.10 26.70 -18.15
CA GLY A 221 -6.73 27.57 -19.26
C GLY A 221 -5.23 27.79 -19.37
N ARG A 222 -4.61 27.31 -20.45
CA ARG A 222 -3.19 27.56 -20.74
C ARG A 222 -3.04 28.79 -21.62
N ALA A 223 -2.26 29.78 -21.16
CA ALA A 223 -1.97 30.99 -21.93
C ALA A 223 -1.19 30.67 -23.22
N MET A 224 -1.49 31.38 -24.30
CA MET A 224 -0.70 31.33 -25.54
C MET A 224 0.50 32.27 -25.45
N ALA A 225 0.28 33.50 -24.97
CA ALA A 225 1.34 34.47 -24.74
C ALA A 225 2.33 34.02 -23.64
N ALA A 226 3.64 34.18 -23.92
CA ALA A 226 4.73 33.78 -23.03
C ALA A 226 4.88 34.69 -21.80
N ASP A 227 4.48 35.95 -21.92
CA ASP A 227 4.53 36.98 -20.88
C ASP A 227 3.24 37.06 -20.04
N ALA A 228 2.30 36.14 -20.26
CA ALA A 228 1.08 36.07 -19.47
C ALA A 228 1.41 35.86 -17.98
N LYS A 229 0.73 36.62 -17.10
CA LYS A 229 0.91 36.58 -15.62
C LYS A 229 0.88 35.17 -15.02
N ALA A 230 0.11 34.26 -15.62
CA ALA A 230 0.03 32.87 -15.23
C ALA A 230 -0.06 31.96 -16.46
N LYS A 231 0.91 31.04 -16.59
CA LYS A 231 0.96 30.03 -17.66
C LYS A 231 -0.30 29.16 -17.68
N TYR A 232 -0.74 28.70 -16.51
CA TYR A 232 -2.00 27.99 -16.32
C TYR A 232 -2.92 28.78 -15.38
N TYR A 233 -4.21 28.77 -15.68
CA TYR A 233 -5.25 29.44 -14.91
C TYR A 233 -6.46 28.53 -14.78
N ASN A 234 -6.93 28.29 -13.56
CA ASN A 234 -8.12 27.49 -13.30
C ASN A 234 -9.29 28.38 -12.91
N SER A 235 -10.51 27.93 -13.20
CA SER A 235 -11.74 28.55 -12.70
C SER A 235 -11.64 28.89 -11.20
N PRO A 236 -12.26 29.99 -10.74
CA PRO A 236 -12.36 30.29 -9.32
C PRO A 236 -13.22 29.23 -8.62
N GLU A 237 -13.18 29.20 -7.28
CA GLU A 237 -14.15 28.43 -6.48
C GLU A 237 -15.58 28.88 -6.83
N THR A 238 -16.48 27.93 -7.11
CA THR A 238 -17.88 28.20 -7.44
C THR A 238 -18.79 27.20 -6.73
N LEU A 239 -20.10 27.36 -6.89
CA LEU A 239 -21.05 26.36 -6.44
C LEU A 239 -20.84 24.99 -7.12
N LEU A 240 -20.25 24.95 -8.33
CA LEU A 240 -19.97 23.71 -9.06
C LEU A 240 -18.58 23.13 -8.75
N PHE A 241 -17.62 23.99 -8.45
CA PHE A 241 -16.20 23.68 -8.51
C PHE A 241 -15.48 24.00 -7.22
N ASP A 242 -14.90 22.95 -6.63
CA ASP A 242 -14.03 23.04 -5.45
C ASP A 242 -12.67 22.41 -5.78
N LYS A 243 -11.60 23.23 -5.83
CA LYS A 243 -10.25 22.74 -6.20
C LYS A 243 -9.69 21.74 -5.21
N SER A 244 -10.10 21.78 -3.95
CA SER A 244 -9.63 20.89 -2.90
C SER A 244 -10.29 19.50 -2.95
N ARG A 245 -11.36 19.35 -3.75
CA ARG A 245 -12.19 18.15 -3.87
C ARG A 245 -12.40 17.70 -5.30
N THR A 246 -11.57 18.17 -6.23
CA THR A 246 -11.73 17.84 -7.64
C THR A 246 -10.40 17.35 -8.21
N LEU A 247 -10.45 16.18 -8.85
CA LEU A 247 -9.35 15.63 -9.61
C LEU A 247 -9.72 15.68 -11.09
N TYR A 248 -8.80 16.19 -11.91
CA TYR A 248 -8.94 16.14 -13.37
C TYR A 248 -9.01 14.67 -13.84
N ASN A 249 -9.82 14.40 -14.86
CA ASN A 249 -10.01 13.08 -15.47
C ASN A 249 -10.55 11.96 -14.54
N ILE A 250 -11.14 12.30 -13.38
CA ILE A 250 -11.57 11.32 -12.39
C ILE A 250 -12.60 10.29 -12.91
N GLN A 251 -13.47 10.69 -13.84
CA GLN A 251 -14.46 9.77 -14.42
C GLN A 251 -13.78 8.62 -15.18
N ASN A 252 -12.95 8.96 -16.17
CA ASN A 252 -12.26 7.98 -16.99
C ASN A 252 -11.30 7.14 -16.14
N ALA A 253 -10.60 7.80 -15.21
CA ALA A 253 -9.67 7.11 -14.34
C ALA A 253 -10.34 6.06 -13.45
N ARG A 254 -11.55 6.33 -12.93
CA ARG A 254 -12.34 5.36 -12.18
C ARG A 254 -12.71 4.15 -13.03
N THR A 255 -13.14 4.38 -14.27
CA THR A 255 -13.51 3.30 -15.19
C THR A 255 -12.30 2.44 -15.53
N ALA A 256 -11.14 3.05 -15.81
CA ALA A 256 -9.91 2.33 -16.13
C ALA A 256 -9.34 1.58 -14.92
N ALA A 257 -9.37 2.18 -13.73
CA ALA A 257 -8.96 1.52 -12.49
C ALA A 257 -9.84 0.30 -12.17
N GLY A 258 -11.15 0.39 -12.41
CA GLY A 258 -12.07 -0.74 -12.27
C GLY A 258 -11.79 -1.89 -13.25
N LYS A 259 -11.05 -1.65 -14.34
CA LYS A 259 -10.57 -2.68 -15.28
C LYS A 259 -9.18 -3.23 -14.90
N GLY A 260 -8.63 -2.84 -13.74
CA GLY A 260 -7.36 -3.32 -13.22
C GLY A 260 -6.13 -2.47 -13.56
N GLN A 261 -6.29 -1.29 -14.18
CA GLN A 261 -5.16 -0.37 -14.35
C GLN A 261 -4.77 0.30 -13.03
N PRO A 262 -3.48 0.51 -12.75
CA PRO A 262 -3.05 1.25 -11.56
C PRO A 262 -3.46 2.72 -11.67
N LEU A 263 -3.97 3.29 -10.58
CA LEU A 263 -4.32 4.72 -10.53
C LEU A 263 -3.05 5.56 -10.41
N ILE A 264 -2.80 6.42 -11.40
CA ILE A 264 -1.65 7.32 -11.49
C ILE A 264 -2.11 8.75 -11.19
N VAL A 265 -1.38 9.44 -10.33
CA VAL A 265 -1.62 10.83 -9.95
C VAL A 265 -0.47 11.67 -10.48
N ALA A 266 -0.70 12.41 -11.55
CA ALA A 266 0.26 13.34 -12.15
C ALA A 266 0.07 14.78 -11.64
N GLU A 267 0.97 15.69 -11.99
CA GLU A 267 0.92 17.07 -11.51
C GLU A 267 -0.08 17.95 -12.29
N GLY A 268 -0.18 17.77 -13.61
CA GLY A 268 -0.98 18.64 -14.48
C GLY A 268 -1.89 17.92 -15.48
N TYR A 269 -2.74 18.71 -16.15
CA TYR A 269 -3.67 18.21 -17.18
C TYR A 269 -2.94 17.58 -18.36
N MET A 270 -1.85 18.21 -18.79
CA MET A 270 -1.08 17.73 -19.94
C MET A 270 -0.48 16.36 -19.67
N ASP A 271 0.00 16.11 -18.46
CA ASP A 271 0.55 14.81 -18.05
C ASP A 271 -0.52 13.74 -18.05
N VAL A 272 -1.70 14.06 -17.50
CA VAL A 272 -2.86 13.16 -17.49
C VAL A 272 -3.31 12.83 -18.91
N ILE A 273 -3.40 13.83 -19.79
CA ILE A 273 -3.77 13.62 -21.18
C ILE A 273 -2.70 12.75 -21.86
N ALA A 274 -1.41 13.06 -21.71
CA ALA A 274 -0.32 12.29 -22.31
C ALA A 274 -0.32 10.83 -21.84
N LEU A 275 -0.45 10.59 -20.52
CA LEU A 275 -0.57 9.26 -19.92
C LEU A 275 -1.75 8.50 -20.52
N SER A 276 -2.93 9.12 -20.54
CA SER A 276 -4.14 8.49 -21.04
C SER A 276 -4.07 8.19 -22.54
N GLU A 277 -3.52 9.10 -23.36
CA GLU A 277 -3.32 8.88 -24.81
C GLU A 277 -2.27 7.78 -25.08
N ALA A 278 -1.32 7.57 -24.16
CA ALA A 278 -0.40 6.43 -24.20
C ALA A 278 -1.04 5.10 -23.69
N GLY A 279 -2.29 5.13 -23.26
CA GLY A 279 -3.05 3.98 -22.77
C GLY A 279 -2.98 3.73 -21.27
N PHE A 280 -2.44 4.68 -20.49
CA PHE A 280 -2.56 4.74 -19.03
C PHE A 280 -3.79 5.56 -18.66
N GLU A 281 -4.97 5.03 -18.98
CA GLU A 281 -6.26 5.74 -18.86
C GLU A 281 -6.63 6.04 -17.39
N ALA A 282 -6.10 5.26 -16.45
CA ALA A 282 -6.23 5.47 -15.01
C ALA A 282 -5.34 6.61 -14.48
N ALA A 283 -5.34 7.77 -15.13
CA ALA A 283 -4.54 8.94 -14.73
C ALA A 283 -5.41 10.11 -14.25
N VAL A 284 -5.01 10.78 -13.17
CA VAL A 284 -5.67 11.96 -12.59
C VAL A 284 -4.66 13.02 -12.17
N ALA A 285 -5.11 14.27 -12.01
CA ALA A 285 -4.26 15.34 -11.47
C ALA A 285 -5.05 16.29 -10.55
N PRO A 286 -4.44 16.82 -9.47
CA PRO A 286 -4.99 17.95 -8.73
C PRO A 286 -4.92 19.24 -9.56
N LEU A 287 -5.73 20.23 -9.20
CA LEU A 287 -5.99 21.41 -10.05
C LEU A 287 -5.13 22.61 -9.65
N GLY A 288 -3.81 22.48 -9.78
CA GLY A 288 -2.84 23.56 -9.52
C GLY A 288 -2.67 23.92 -8.04
N THR A 289 -3.03 23.01 -7.14
CA THR A 289 -2.86 23.13 -5.69
C THR A 289 -2.16 21.89 -5.14
N ALA A 290 -1.59 22.00 -3.93
CA ALA A 290 -1.06 20.83 -3.25
C ALA A 290 -2.16 19.78 -3.03
N VAL A 291 -1.79 18.49 -3.06
CA VAL A 291 -2.69 17.39 -2.69
C VAL A 291 -3.29 17.66 -1.31
N THR A 292 -4.59 17.44 -1.16
CA THR A 292 -5.33 17.67 0.09
C THR A 292 -5.76 16.35 0.70
N GLU A 293 -6.20 16.38 1.97
CA GLU A 293 -6.80 15.20 2.62
C GLU A 293 -8.02 14.67 1.86
N HIS A 294 -8.83 15.57 1.28
CA HIS A 294 -9.96 15.20 0.45
C HIS A 294 -9.53 14.54 -0.86
N HIS A 295 -8.45 15.00 -1.49
CA HIS A 295 -7.87 14.31 -2.65
C HIS A 295 -7.44 12.90 -2.28
N LEU A 296 -6.69 12.71 -1.20
CA LEU A 296 -6.27 11.37 -0.75
C LEU A 296 -7.46 10.45 -0.47
N ALA A 297 -8.48 10.94 0.23
CA ALA A 297 -9.70 10.19 0.48
C ALA A 297 -10.43 9.80 -0.82
N MET A 298 -10.41 10.65 -1.85
CA MET A 298 -10.98 10.30 -3.16
C MET A 298 -10.12 9.28 -3.90
N LEU A 299 -8.80 9.42 -3.89
CA LEU A 299 -7.87 8.48 -4.53
C LEU A 299 -8.03 7.08 -3.93
N TRP A 300 -8.09 6.96 -2.60
CA TRP A 300 -8.26 5.68 -1.90
C TRP A 300 -9.63 5.04 -2.06
N ARG A 301 -10.63 5.76 -2.58
CA ARG A 301 -11.90 5.16 -3.01
C ARG A 301 -11.81 4.51 -4.39
N VAL A 302 -10.77 4.84 -5.16
CA VAL A 302 -10.57 4.34 -6.52
C VAL A 302 -9.52 3.24 -6.56
N ALA A 303 -8.41 3.41 -5.83
CA ALA A 303 -7.36 2.42 -5.71
C ALA A 303 -6.80 2.38 -4.29
N ASP A 304 -6.48 1.18 -3.80
CA ASP A 304 -5.90 0.97 -2.48
C ASP A 304 -4.48 1.54 -2.35
N GLU A 305 -3.70 1.47 -3.43
CA GLU A 305 -2.32 1.93 -3.50
C GLU A 305 -2.06 2.74 -4.79
N PRO A 306 -2.54 3.99 -4.88
CA PRO A 306 -2.28 4.85 -6.03
C PRO A 306 -0.81 5.27 -6.15
N ILE A 307 -0.37 5.49 -7.38
CA ILE A 307 0.99 5.86 -7.74
C ILE A 307 1.05 7.37 -8.00
N ILE A 308 1.78 8.10 -7.17
CA ILE A 308 2.06 9.52 -7.39
C ILE A 308 3.24 9.64 -8.36
N ALA A 309 2.99 10.15 -9.56
CA ALA A 309 4.02 10.45 -10.55
C ALA A 309 4.59 11.85 -10.26
N LEU A 310 5.88 11.91 -9.99
CA LEU A 310 6.60 13.12 -9.58
C LEU A 310 7.50 13.58 -10.71
N ASP A 311 7.45 14.88 -11.00
CA ASP A 311 8.40 15.50 -11.91
C ASP A 311 9.84 15.30 -11.39
N GLY A 312 10.78 15.12 -12.31
CA GLY A 312 12.19 14.83 -12.00
C GLY A 312 12.96 16.04 -11.46
N ASP A 313 12.30 16.95 -10.73
CA ASP A 313 12.86 18.17 -10.21
C ASP A 313 12.72 18.30 -8.67
N THR A 314 13.29 19.36 -8.12
CA THR A 314 13.23 19.58 -6.66
C THR A 314 11.85 20.01 -6.18
N ALA A 315 10.98 20.51 -7.06
CA ALA A 315 9.63 20.95 -6.72
C ALA A 315 8.70 19.74 -6.58
N GLY A 316 8.78 18.78 -7.51
CA GLY A 316 8.07 17.49 -7.47
C GLY A 316 8.41 16.70 -6.22
N LEU A 317 9.70 16.57 -5.89
CA LEU A 317 10.13 15.95 -4.62
C LEU A 317 9.55 16.66 -3.39
N ARG A 318 9.56 18.01 -3.37
CA ARG A 318 8.95 18.78 -2.27
C ARG A 318 7.43 18.57 -2.19
N ALA A 319 6.75 18.42 -3.32
CA ALA A 319 5.32 18.13 -3.37
C ALA A 319 5.01 16.72 -2.85
N ALA A 320 5.85 15.74 -3.17
CA ALA A 320 5.77 14.39 -2.62
C ALA A 320 5.86 14.41 -1.09
N MET A 321 6.84 15.13 -0.54
CA MET A 321 7.03 15.18 0.91
C MET A 321 5.85 15.82 1.65
N ARG A 322 5.24 16.86 1.07
CA ARG A 322 3.98 17.42 1.60
C ARG A 322 2.84 16.41 1.54
N THR A 323 2.74 15.66 0.44
CA THR A 323 1.72 14.62 0.27
C THR A 323 1.88 13.52 1.32
N ILE A 324 3.11 13.08 1.61
CA ILE A 324 3.41 12.12 2.68
C ILE A 324 2.98 12.66 4.04
N ASP A 325 3.31 13.93 4.34
CA ASP A 325 2.94 14.55 5.63
C ASP A 325 1.41 14.61 5.84
N ILE A 326 0.63 14.77 4.76
CA ILE A 326 -0.85 14.74 4.79
C ILE A 326 -1.38 13.29 4.84
N ALA A 327 -0.70 12.34 4.20
CA ALA A 327 -1.13 10.95 4.13
C ALA A 327 -0.93 10.17 5.42
N LEU A 328 0.17 10.41 6.14
CA LEU A 328 0.52 9.69 7.38
C LEU A 328 -0.64 9.56 8.39
N PRO A 329 -1.36 10.63 8.78
CA PRO A 329 -2.47 10.53 9.73
C PRO A 329 -3.72 9.85 9.17
N LEU A 330 -3.82 9.70 7.84
CA LEU A 330 -4.98 9.13 7.17
C LEU A 330 -4.77 7.67 6.72
N LEU A 331 -3.56 7.13 6.90
CA LEU A 331 -3.26 5.75 6.57
C LEU A 331 -4.12 4.78 7.39
N SER A 332 -4.49 3.68 6.75
CA SER A 332 -5.16 2.55 7.37
C SER A 332 -4.71 1.26 6.69
N ALA A 333 -4.96 0.11 7.30
CA ALA A 333 -4.65 -1.18 6.71
C ALA A 333 -5.18 -1.28 5.25
N GLY A 334 -4.30 -1.63 4.33
CA GLY A 334 -4.61 -1.73 2.89
C GLY A 334 -4.64 -0.40 2.12
N LYS A 335 -4.52 0.76 2.77
CA LYS A 335 -4.44 2.06 2.08
C LYS A 335 -3.01 2.62 2.17
N SER A 336 -2.36 2.78 1.02
CA SER A 336 -0.97 3.23 0.92
C SER A 336 -0.77 4.17 -0.28
N LEU A 337 0.44 4.65 -0.48
CA LEU A 337 0.88 5.42 -1.65
C LEU A 337 2.19 4.86 -2.18
N ARG A 338 2.36 4.90 -3.50
CA ARG A 338 3.65 4.71 -4.17
C ARG A 338 4.07 5.97 -4.90
N PHE A 339 5.36 6.08 -5.19
CA PHE A 339 5.93 7.25 -5.83
C PHE A 339 6.82 6.84 -7.00
N ALA A 340 6.45 7.28 -8.19
CA ALA A 340 7.22 7.14 -9.41
C ALA A 340 7.96 8.45 -9.68
N VAL A 341 9.27 8.46 -9.54
CA VAL A 341 10.10 9.66 -9.77
C VAL A 341 10.56 9.65 -11.22
N MET A 342 10.19 10.68 -11.99
CA MET A 342 10.63 10.82 -13.38
C MET A 342 12.14 11.12 -13.46
N PRO A 343 12.80 10.80 -14.59
CA PRO A 343 14.19 11.18 -14.81
C PRO A 343 14.40 12.69 -14.69
N LYS A 344 15.63 13.08 -14.31
CA LYS A 344 15.95 14.47 -13.95
C LYS A 344 15.49 15.47 -15.01
N GLY A 345 14.61 16.40 -14.59
CA GLY A 345 14.09 17.49 -15.42
C GLY A 345 13.02 17.09 -16.44
N LEU A 346 12.50 15.85 -16.39
CA LEU A 346 11.40 15.39 -17.24
C LEU A 346 10.09 15.31 -16.43
N ASP A 347 8.99 15.60 -17.10
CA ASP A 347 7.61 15.31 -16.67
C ASP A 347 7.09 14.02 -17.37
N PRO A 348 5.93 13.49 -16.98
CA PRO A 348 5.37 12.30 -17.64
C PRO A 348 5.15 12.45 -19.15
N ASP A 349 4.77 13.65 -19.61
CA ASP A 349 4.59 13.96 -21.04
C ASP A 349 5.92 13.86 -21.81
N ASP A 350 6.99 14.42 -21.26
CA ASP A 350 8.33 14.39 -21.83
C ASP A 350 8.91 12.98 -21.87
N VAL A 351 8.71 12.17 -20.81
CA VAL A 351 9.14 10.76 -20.79
C VAL A 351 8.43 9.98 -21.90
N LEU A 352 7.12 10.16 -22.05
CA LEU A 352 6.35 9.47 -23.11
C LEU A 352 6.81 9.87 -24.51
N LYS A 353 7.10 11.16 -24.73
CA LYS A 353 7.58 11.66 -26.02
C LYS A 353 8.99 11.21 -26.35
N GLN A 354 9.90 11.22 -25.38
CA GLN A 354 11.32 10.96 -25.60
C GLN A 354 11.66 9.46 -25.53
N GLN A 355 11.00 8.71 -24.65
CA GLN A 355 11.38 7.34 -24.30
C GLN A 355 10.25 6.32 -24.54
N GLY A 356 9.03 6.79 -24.78
CA GLY A 356 7.89 5.96 -25.15
C GLY A 356 7.21 5.24 -23.98
N LYS A 357 6.13 4.53 -24.31
CA LYS A 357 5.26 3.82 -23.36
C LYS A 357 6.01 2.80 -22.49
N GLY A 358 6.94 2.04 -23.06
CA GLY A 358 7.67 1.00 -22.34
C GLY A 358 8.54 1.57 -21.21
N ALA A 359 9.18 2.71 -21.44
CA ALA A 359 9.95 3.39 -20.40
C ALA A 359 9.06 3.91 -19.27
N MET A 360 7.91 4.51 -19.62
CA MET A 360 6.93 4.94 -18.62
C MET A 360 6.41 3.77 -17.78
N GLN A 361 6.05 2.65 -18.40
CA GLN A 361 5.63 1.45 -17.69
C GLN A 361 6.72 0.97 -16.72
N GLY A 362 7.98 0.91 -17.16
CA GLY A 362 9.10 0.51 -16.30
C GLY A 362 9.28 1.43 -15.09
N ILE A 363 9.07 2.74 -15.25
CA ILE A 363 9.12 3.72 -14.14
C ILE A 363 7.97 3.49 -13.15
N LEU A 364 6.76 3.22 -13.66
CA LEU A 364 5.58 2.95 -12.83
C LEU A 364 5.70 1.61 -12.08
N ASP A 365 6.23 0.57 -12.72
CA ASP A 365 6.47 -0.74 -12.10
C ASP A 365 7.54 -0.66 -11.01
N ALA A 366 8.53 0.23 -11.18
CA ALA A 366 9.58 0.52 -10.21
C ALA A 366 9.17 1.57 -9.16
N ALA A 367 7.89 1.98 -9.09
CA ALA A 367 7.44 3.00 -8.15
C ALA A 367 7.77 2.60 -6.71
N ASN A 368 8.34 3.54 -5.95
CA ASN A 368 8.83 3.31 -4.61
C ASN A 368 7.67 3.34 -3.59
N PRO A 369 7.63 2.41 -2.62
CA PRO A 369 6.72 2.49 -1.49
C PRO A 369 6.94 3.79 -0.70
N MET A 370 5.88 4.33 -0.08
CA MET A 370 5.96 5.57 0.71
C MET A 370 7.08 5.57 1.77
N VAL A 371 7.30 4.44 2.45
CA VAL A 371 8.35 4.31 3.48
C VAL A 371 9.77 4.56 2.92
N GLN A 372 10.03 4.19 1.67
CA GLN A 372 11.33 4.42 1.02
C GLN A 372 11.57 5.90 0.77
N LEU A 373 10.55 6.63 0.31
CA LEU A 373 10.67 8.08 0.11
C LEU A 373 10.79 8.84 1.44
N LEU A 374 10.06 8.40 2.47
CA LEU A 374 10.21 8.94 3.82
C LEU A 374 11.64 8.75 4.35
N TRP A 375 12.21 7.57 4.13
CA TRP A 375 13.60 7.28 4.49
C TRP A 375 14.60 8.15 3.71
N GLN A 376 14.43 8.24 2.39
CA GLN A 376 15.29 9.05 1.52
C GLN A 376 15.29 10.52 1.96
N ARG A 377 14.11 11.10 2.26
CA ARG A 377 13.97 12.48 2.77
C ARG A 377 14.85 12.75 4.01
N GLU A 378 14.89 11.80 4.93
CA GLU A 378 15.58 11.99 6.20
C GLU A 378 17.07 11.65 6.13
N THR A 379 17.53 11.00 5.07
CA THR A 379 18.92 10.53 4.92
C THR A 379 19.71 11.21 3.81
N GLU A 380 19.07 11.61 2.72
CA GLU A 380 19.73 12.19 1.56
C GLU A 380 20.40 13.52 1.90
N GLY A 381 21.68 13.66 1.51
CA GLY A 381 22.49 14.85 1.77
C GLY A 381 22.87 15.09 3.24
N ARG A 382 22.64 14.12 4.14
CA ARG A 382 22.97 14.23 5.58
C ARG A 382 24.11 13.30 5.98
N THR A 383 24.83 13.70 7.03
CA THR A 383 25.96 12.93 7.60
C THR A 383 25.56 12.32 8.94
N PHE A 384 25.93 11.05 9.16
CA PHE A 384 25.54 10.26 10.34
C PHE A 384 26.75 9.59 11.03
N ASP A 385 27.82 10.37 11.15
CA ASP A 385 29.13 10.01 11.71
C ASP A 385 29.20 10.09 13.24
N SER A 386 28.19 10.66 13.91
CA SER A 386 28.14 10.77 15.38
C SER A 386 26.90 10.10 15.99
N PRO A 387 26.97 9.60 17.23
CA PRO A 387 25.79 9.10 17.95
C PRO A 387 24.65 10.12 18.06
N GLU A 388 24.95 11.41 18.24
CA GLU A 388 23.95 12.48 18.34
C GLU A 388 23.20 12.67 17.02
N ARG A 389 23.92 12.64 15.88
CA ARG A 389 23.31 12.74 14.54
C ARG A 389 22.44 11.53 14.21
N ARG A 390 22.85 10.33 14.65
CA ARG A 390 22.04 9.11 14.55
C ARG A 390 20.79 9.18 15.42
N ALA A 391 20.92 9.66 16.66
CA ALA A 391 19.78 9.87 17.56
C ALA A 391 18.80 10.92 17.01
N ALA A 392 19.29 11.97 16.34
CA ALA A 392 18.46 12.96 15.67
C ALA A 392 17.63 12.36 14.52
N LEU A 393 18.23 11.47 13.71
CA LEU A 393 17.51 10.71 12.68
C LEU A 393 16.42 9.83 13.30
N ASP A 394 16.74 9.09 14.37
CA ASP A 394 15.77 8.25 15.08
C ASP A 394 14.60 9.07 15.63
N LYS A 395 14.88 10.25 16.19
CA LYS A 395 13.84 11.16 16.67
C LYS A 395 12.95 11.66 15.52
N ALA A 396 13.54 12.06 14.39
CA ALA A 396 12.79 12.55 13.24
C ALA A 396 11.86 11.47 12.65
N LEU A 397 12.37 10.25 12.48
CA LEU A 397 11.59 9.12 11.95
C LEU A 397 10.44 8.75 12.89
N ARG A 398 10.69 8.63 14.20
CA ARG A 398 9.66 8.36 15.20
C ARG A 398 8.57 9.43 15.23
N GLN A 399 8.94 10.70 15.07
CA GLN A 399 7.96 11.80 15.00
C GLN A 399 7.03 11.65 13.79
N LYS A 400 7.51 11.09 12.68
CA LYS A 400 6.71 10.85 11.48
C LYS A 400 5.83 9.62 11.62
N THR A 401 6.36 8.50 12.09
CA THR A 401 5.56 7.28 12.30
C THR A 401 4.52 7.45 13.40
N ALA A 402 4.77 8.30 14.41
CA ALA A 402 3.79 8.64 15.44
C ALA A 402 2.51 9.33 14.91
N LEU A 403 2.53 9.88 13.70
CA LEU A 403 1.34 10.45 13.07
C LEU A 403 0.36 9.37 12.60
N ILE A 404 0.85 8.15 12.35
CA ILE A 404 0.02 7.02 11.92
C ILE A 404 -0.87 6.59 13.08
N GLN A 405 -2.19 6.67 12.85
CA GLN A 405 -3.20 6.40 13.89
C GLN A 405 -3.33 4.90 14.20
N ASP A 406 -3.16 4.06 13.18
CA ASP A 406 -3.22 2.60 13.30
C ASP A 406 -1.94 2.05 13.98
N PRO A 407 -2.04 1.42 15.16
CA PRO A 407 -0.89 0.93 15.91
C PRO A 407 -0.11 -0.18 15.20
N ASP A 408 -0.79 -1.09 14.51
CA ASP A 408 -0.17 -2.23 13.84
C ASP A 408 0.58 -1.74 12.60
N LEU A 409 -0.06 -0.87 11.82
CA LEU A 409 0.58 -0.25 10.67
C LEU A 409 1.80 0.58 11.09
N ARG A 410 1.71 1.35 12.19
CA ARG A 410 2.84 2.09 12.74
C ARG A 410 3.99 1.16 13.10
N ASN A 411 3.72 0.01 13.72
CA ASN A 411 4.75 -0.98 14.06
C ASN A 411 5.45 -1.51 12.81
N HIS A 412 4.72 -1.78 11.73
CA HIS A 412 5.30 -2.18 10.45
C HIS A 412 6.18 -1.09 9.81
N TYR A 413 5.74 0.17 9.86
CA TYR A 413 6.56 1.30 9.41
C TYR A 413 7.85 1.44 10.23
N ASP A 414 7.75 1.36 11.57
CA ASP A 414 8.92 1.42 12.45
C ASP A 414 9.90 0.27 12.18
N GLN A 415 9.39 -0.94 11.92
CA GLN A 415 10.22 -2.09 11.58
C GLN A 415 10.94 -1.90 10.23
N ALA A 416 10.22 -1.47 9.19
CA ALA A 416 10.82 -1.20 7.88
C ALA A 416 11.90 -0.10 7.96
N LEU A 417 11.66 0.96 8.72
CA LEU A 417 12.64 2.03 8.93
C LEU A 417 13.86 1.55 9.74
N LYS A 418 13.69 0.63 10.69
CA LYS A 418 14.81 0.00 11.41
C LYS A 418 15.68 -0.83 10.48
N GLU A 419 15.08 -1.57 9.55
CA GLU A 419 15.79 -2.39 8.56
C GLU A 419 16.62 -1.50 7.62
N LEU A 420 16.01 -0.45 7.05
CA LEU A 420 16.70 0.53 6.22
C LEU A 420 17.86 1.22 6.96
N LYS A 421 17.65 1.52 8.24
CA LYS A 421 18.69 2.07 9.11
C LYS A 421 19.83 1.09 9.34
N TRP A 422 19.52 -0.18 9.59
CA TRP A 422 20.52 -1.22 9.74
C TRP A 422 21.39 -1.31 8.49
N ASP A 423 20.79 -1.31 7.31
CA ASP A 423 21.49 -1.40 6.04
C ASP A 423 22.39 -0.19 5.77
N LEU A 424 21.96 1.03 6.12
CA LEU A 424 22.77 2.24 5.99
C LEU A 424 24.03 2.23 6.87
N PHE A 425 23.92 1.71 8.10
CA PHE A 425 25.04 1.68 9.05
C PHE A 425 25.84 0.38 9.02
N ARG A 426 25.43 -0.62 8.24
CA ARG A 426 26.19 -1.83 8.06
C ARG A 426 27.48 -1.48 7.33
N THR A 427 28.62 -1.64 8.01
CA THR A 427 29.93 -1.56 7.40
C THR A 427 30.01 -2.63 6.31
N ARG A 428 29.96 -2.20 5.04
CA ARG A 428 30.34 -3.05 3.91
C ARG A 428 31.81 -3.40 4.13
N LYS A 429 32.13 -4.64 4.55
CA LYS A 429 33.51 -5.15 4.54
C LYS A 429 34.09 -4.82 3.16
N PRO A 430 35.23 -4.10 3.07
CA PRO A 430 35.85 -3.87 1.78
C PRO A 430 36.17 -5.24 1.20
N GLN A 431 35.59 -5.55 0.05
CA GLN A 431 35.88 -6.77 -0.68
C GLN A 431 37.39 -6.75 -0.94
N ALA A 432 38.12 -7.69 -0.36
CA ALA A 432 39.56 -7.78 -0.51
C ALA A 432 39.88 -7.81 -2.02
N ARG A 433 40.60 -6.79 -2.49
CA ARG A 433 41.12 -6.75 -3.86
C ARG A 433 42.01 -7.98 -4.02
N ALA A 434 41.58 -8.94 -4.83
CA ALA A 434 42.44 -10.02 -5.28
C ALA A 434 43.69 -9.45 -5.96
N PRO A 435 44.90 -10.02 -5.75
CA PRO A 435 46.12 -9.53 -6.35
C PRO A 435 46.09 -9.75 -7.88
N GLY A 436 46.43 -8.68 -8.60
CA GLY A 436 46.13 -8.51 -10.01
C GLY A 436 46.85 -9.44 -10.99
N ARG A 437 46.14 -9.74 -12.09
CA ARG A 437 46.74 -10.12 -13.37
C ARG A 437 46.93 -8.86 -14.21
N ARG A 438 48.17 -8.61 -14.63
CA ARG A 438 48.58 -7.56 -15.57
C ARG A 438 47.81 -7.71 -16.88
N GLY A 439 47.07 -6.67 -17.25
CA GLY A 439 46.43 -6.50 -18.56
C GLY A 439 46.65 -5.07 -19.04
N THR A 440 47.11 -4.96 -20.28
CA THR A 440 47.66 -3.83 -21.01
C THR A 440 46.76 -2.59 -21.12
N PHE A 441 47.39 -1.42 -21.06
CA PHE A 441 46.82 -0.09 -21.20
C PHE A 441 46.55 0.23 -22.69
N ASN A 442 45.35 0.67 -23.04
CA ASN A 442 45.07 1.31 -24.33
C ASN A 442 44.24 2.59 -24.10
N PRO A 443 44.69 3.77 -24.58
CA PRO A 443 44.01 5.03 -24.32
C PRO A 443 43.12 5.44 -25.50
N ARG A 444 41.82 5.62 -25.27
CA ARG A 444 40.94 6.55 -26.01
C ARG A 444 39.64 6.72 -25.23
N GLY A 445 39.36 7.96 -24.85
CA GLY A 445 38.20 8.31 -24.03
C GLY A 445 36.89 8.32 -24.82
N LEU A 446 35.80 8.05 -24.12
CA LEU A 446 34.53 8.79 -24.10
C LEU A 446 33.60 8.09 -23.06
N ASP A 447 32.83 8.90 -22.35
CA ASP A 447 31.61 8.59 -21.61
C ASP A 447 31.68 7.71 -20.34
N ALA A 448 31.80 8.41 -19.21
CA ALA A 448 31.25 7.94 -17.93
C ALA A 448 29.71 8.05 -17.97
N TRP A 449 29.04 7.12 -17.30
CA TRP A 449 27.57 6.91 -17.20
C TRP A 449 26.97 5.83 -18.12
N HIS A 450 27.51 4.62 -18.04
CA HIS A 450 26.71 3.40 -18.16
C HIS A 450 27.12 2.44 -17.04
N ARG A 451 26.20 2.20 -16.09
CA ARG A 451 26.28 1.05 -15.19
C ARG A 451 25.60 -0.09 -15.93
N ASP A 452 26.38 -1.06 -16.41
CA ASP A 452 25.85 -2.35 -16.83
C ASP A 452 25.13 -3.00 -15.65
N GLN A 453 23.80 -2.96 -15.68
CA GLN A 453 22.99 -3.91 -14.95
C GLN A 453 22.96 -5.18 -15.80
N SER A 454 23.71 -6.19 -15.38
CA SER A 454 23.47 -7.56 -15.86
C SER A 454 22.07 -8.01 -15.43
N PRO A 455 21.40 -8.88 -16.20
CA PRO A 455 19.99 -9.19 -15.99
C PRO A 455 19.80 -9.91 -14.66
N VAL A 456 18.94 -9.35 -13.80
CA VAL A 456 18.50 -10.04 -12.60
C VAL A 456 17.55 -11.16 -13.04
N ALA A 457 18.05 -12.38 -13.05
CA ALA A 457 17.22 -13.57 -13.11
C ALA A 457 16.25 -13.55 -11.93
N THR A 458 14.97 -13.72 -12.23
CA THR A 458 13.87 -13.87 -11.28
C THR A 458 14.14 -15.02 -10.30
N ASN A 459 14.50 -14.69 -9.07
CA ASN A 459 14.57 -15.65 -7.96
C ASN A 459 13.80 -15.12 -6.75
N ARG A 460 12.46 -15.25 -6.79
CA ARG A 460 11.60 -15.10 -5.60
C ARG A 460 11.88 -16.15 -4.51
N ASN A 461 12.67 -17.18 -4.80
CA ASN A 461 13.08 -18.20 -3.81
C ASN A 461 14.38 -17.87 -3.06
N SER A 462 15.13 -16.82 -3.44
CA SER A 462 16.43 -16.54 -2.81
C SER A 462 16.33 -15.71 -1.53
N ALA A 463 15.31 -14.87 -1.36
CA ALA A 463 15.21 -13.98 -0.19
C ALA A 463 14.91 -14.73 1.11
N LEU A 464 14.03 -15.75 1.05
CA LEU A 464 13.74 -16.67 2.15
C LEU A 464 14.96 -17.55 2.50
N ALA A 465 15.70 -18.02 1.48
CA ALA A 465 16.93 -18.79 1.68
C ALA A 465 18.02 -17.93 2.35
N THR A 466 18.22 -16.67 1.92
CA THR A 466 19.24 -15.78 2.50
C THR A 466 18.93 -15.33 3.93
N GLY A 467 17.64 -15.24 4.30
CA GLY A 467 17.20 -14.94 5.67
C GLY A 467 17.45 -16.13 6.62
N ALA A 468 17.05 -17.33 6.20
CA ALA A 468 17.29 -18.56 6.95
C ALA A 468 18.79 -18.84 7.15
N THR A 469 19.61 -18.68 6.11
CA THR A 469 21.07 -18.87 6.22
C THR A 469 21.74 -17.87 7.18
N ARG A 470 21.19 -16.65 7.31
CA ARG A 470 21.74 -15.62 8.19
C ARG A 470 21.38 -15.89 9.66
N ASP A 471 20.18 -16.39 9.92
CA ASP A 471 19.75 -16.77 11.27
C ASP A 471 20.47 -18.03 11.75
N ASP A 472 20.69 -19.00 10.86
CA ASP A 472 21.49 -20.21 11.15
C ASP A 472 22.93 -19.86 11.50
N HIS A 473 23.58 -19.00 10.71
CA HIS A 473 24.94 -18.53 10.99
C HIS A 473 25.05 -17.83 12.36
N LEU A 474 24.03 -17.06 12.77
CA LEU A 474 24.02 -16.42 14.09
C LEU A 474 23.85 -17.44 15.22
N ARG A 475 23.08 -18.51 15.01
CA ARG A 475 22.88 -19.58 15.99
C ARG A 475 24.13 -20.42 16.17
N GLU A 476 24.79 -20.78 15.07
CA GLU A 476 26.11 -21.43 15.09
C GLU A 476 27.12 -20.61 15.89
N ALA A 477 27.15 -19.30 15.65
CA ALA A 477 28.04 -18.39 16.36
C ALA A 477 27.79 -18.37 17.88
N VAL A 478 26.51 -18.39 18.31
CA VAL A 478 26.15 -18.47 19.74
C VAL A 478 26.58 -19.81 20.35
N ILE A 479 26.36 -20.92 19.64
CA ILE A 479 26.75 -22.27 20.09
C ILE A 479 28.27 -22.35 20.28
N LEU A 480 29.04 -22.02 19.24
CA LEU A 480 30.50 -22.10 19.25
C LEU A 480 31.10 -21.18 20.31
N ALA A 481 30.61 -19.95 20.43
CA ALA A 481 31.13 -19.02 21.43
C ALA A 481 30.79 -19.44 22.88
N THR A 482 29.63 -20.06 23.10
CA THR A 482 29.24 -20.60 24.41
C THR A 482 30.12 -21.79 24.80
N LEU A 483 30.43 -22.69 23.86
CA LEU A 483 31.33 -23.83 24.09
C LEU A 483 32.78 -23.38 24.36
N ILE A 484 33.25 -22.33 23.67
CA ILE A 484 34.58 -21.75 23.89
C ILE A 484 34.67 -21.06 25.26
N ALA A 485 33.59 -20.43 25.71
CA ALA A 485 33.53 -19.78 27.02
C ALA A 485 33.37 -20.77 28.18
N THR A 486 32.71 -21.90 27.94
CA THR A 486 32.44 -22.94 28.95
C THR A 486 32.74 -24.33 28.37
N PRO A 487 34.02 -24.74 28.27
CA PRO A 487 34.40 -26.03 27.68
C PRO A 487 33.82 -27.26 28.39
N ALA A 488 33.48 -27.14 29.67
CA ALA A 488 32.82 -28.20 30.43
C ALA A 488 31.43 -28.61 29.86
N ALA A 489 30.81 -27.75 29.04
CA ALA A 489 29.54 -28.05 28.38
C ALA A 489 29.69 -28.86 27.07
N ILE A 490 30.90 -29.18 26.63
CA ILE A 490 31.14 -29.92 25.37
C ILE A 490 30.68 -31.38 25.48
N GLU A 491 31.00 -32.06 26.58
CA GLU A 491 30.70 -33.49 26.75
C GLU A 491 29.19 -33.79 26.73
N PRO A 492 28.32 -33.04 27.43
CA PRO A 492 26.86 -33.26 27.38
C PRO A 492 26.21 -33.01 26.01
N PHE A 493 26.84 -32.20 25.15
CA PHE A 493 26.30 -31.82 23.83
C PHE A 493 27.09 -32.41 22.66
N MET A 494 27.96 -33.40 22.91
CA MET A 494 28.88 -33.92 21.91
C MET A 494 28.18 -34.43 20.64
N ALA A 495 27.07 -35.15 20.79
CA ALA A 495 26.28 -35.66 19.67
C ALA A 495 25.66 -34.54 18.82
N GLN A 496 25.16 -33.47 19.47
CA GLN A 496 24.59 -32.31 18.77
C GLN A 496 25.68 -31.49 18.07
N ILE A 497 26.87 -31.36 18.67
CA ILE A 497 28.01 -30.68 18.06
C ILE A 497 28.50 -31.46 16.84
N GLU A 498 28.55 -32.79 16.91
CA GLU A 498 28.93 -33.66 15.78
C GLU A 498 27.93 -33.55 14.62
N ALA A 499 26.62 -33.52 14.93
CA ALA A 499 25.56 -33.41 13.93
C ALA A 499 25.37 -31.98 13.37
N MET A 500 25.96 -30.96 14.00
CA MET A 500 25.77 -29.56 13.61
C MET A 500 26.51 -29.24 12.31
N GLU A 501 25.82 -29.13 11.17
CA GLU A 501 26.39 -28.57 9.94
C GLU A 501 26.70 -27.07 10.10
N CYS A 502 27.80 -26.58 9.53
CA CYS A 502 28.19 -25.17 9.63
C CYS A 502 27.96 -24.44 8.31
N THR A 503 27.45 -23.21 8.38
CA THR A 503 27.18 -22.37 7.20
C THR A 503 28.44 -21.79 6.55
N ASP A 504 29.56 -21.73 7.28
CA ASP A 504 30.84 -21.25 6.79
C ASP A 504 32.02 -22.10 7.29
N ASP A 505 33.15 -21.95 6.59
CA ASP A 505 34.38 -22.72 6.84
C ASP A 505 35.04 -22.38 8.19
N ASP A 506 34.88 -21.16 8.70
CA ASP A 506 35.47 -20.74 9.97
C ASP A 506 34.73 -21.42 11.13
N HIS A 507 33.39 -21.46 11.11
CA HIS A 507 32.57 -22.21 12.05
C HIS A 507 32.86 -23.71 11.99
N ALA A 508 33.01 -24.29 10.78
CA ALA A 508 33.36 -25.70 10.61
C ALA A 508 34.75 -26.02 11.21
N ALA A 509 35.72 -25.13 11.04
CA ALA A 509 37.06 -25.28 11.60
C ALA A 509 37.04 -25.20 13.13
N LEU A 510 36.30 -24.25 13.70
CA LEU A 510 36.09 -24.12 15.15
C LEU A 510 35.42 -25.36 15.75
N ARG A 511 34.32 -25.82 15.14
CA ARG A 511 33.63 -27.07 15.52
C ARG A 511 34.60 -28.25 15.50
N GLY A 512 35.43 -28.35 14.46
CA GLY A 512 36.41 -29.42 14.30
C GLY A 512 37.46 -29.46 15.42
N VAL A 513 37.94 -28.30 15.89
CA VAL A 513 38.87 -28.24 17.03
C VAL A 513 38.17 -28.61 18.34
N ILE A 514 36.93 -28.14 18.55
CA ILE A 514 36.11 -28.47 19.72
C ILE A 514 35.87 -29.99 19.82
N LEU A 515 35.54 -30.65 18.71
CA LEU A 515 35.30 -32.10 18.67
C LEU A 515 36.55 -32.96 18.93
N ARG A 516 37.75 -32.43 18.62
CA ARG A 516 39.03 -33.13 18.85
C ARG A 516 39.64 -32.85 20.22
N MET A 517 38.97 -32.04 21.04
CA MET A 517 39.49 -31.65 22.34
C MET A 517 39.48 -32.83 23.32
N ALA A 518 40.63 -33.20 23.86
CA ALA A 518 40.71 -34.18 24.94
C ALA A 518 40.30 -33.52 26.28
N PRO A 519 39.63 -34.25 27.20
CA PRO A 519 39.26 -33.74 28.51
C PRO A 519 40.47 -33.18 29.27
N GLY A 520 40.35 -31.95 29.79
CA GLY A 520 41.43 -31.27 30.52
C GLY A 520 42.44 -30.49 29.66
N THR A 521 42.25 -30.43 28.34
CA THR A 521 43.05 -29.58 27.44
C THR A 521 42.52 -28.14 27.43
N ASP A 522 43.40 -27.14 27.39
CA ASP A 522 42.99 -25.74 27.21
C ASP A 522 42.52 -25.50 25.76
N LEU A 523 41.20 -25.36 25.59
CA LEU A 523 40.56 -25.13 24.31
C LEU A 523 41.06 -23.84 23.63
N ARG A 524 41.34 -22.78 24.40
CA ARG A 524 41.79 -21.51 23.81
C ARG A 524 43.20 -21.62 23.26
N ALA A 525 44.08 -22.34 23.95
CA ALA A 525 45.41 -22.65 23.45
C ALA A 525 45.33 -23.53 22.18
N ALA A 526 44.47 -24.55 22.16
CA ALA A 526 44.28 -25.41 20.99
C ALA A 526 43.73 -24.65 19.76
N LEU A 527 42.85 -23.66 19.98
CA LEU A 527 42.32 -22.79 18.92
C LEU A 527 43.35 -21.80 18.39
N HIS A 528 44.21 -21.28 19.27
CA HIS A 528 45.35 -20.45 18.92
C HIS A 528 46.37 -21.24 18.07
N ASP A 529 46.75 -22.45 18.50
CA ASP A 529 47.69 -23.31 17.76
C ASP A 529 47.13 -23.75 16.38
N ALA A 530 45.81 -23.79 16.24
CA ALA A 530 45.13 -24.03 14.96
C ALA A 530 45.01 -22.77 14.07
N GLY A 531 45.46 -21.60 14.53
CA GLY A 531 45.40 -20.34 13.80
C GLY A 531 43.99 -19.72 13.68
N LEU A 532 43.07 -20.09 14.59
CA LEU A 532 41.66 -19.67 14.52
C LEU A 532 41.34 -18.44 15.38
N GLU A 533 42.34 -17.70 15.85
CA GLU A 533 42.16 -16.49 16.69
C GLU A 533 41.23 -15.46 16.05
N ALA A 534 41.41 -15.17 14.76
CA ALA A 534 40.58 -14.21 14.05
C ALA A 534 39.11 -14.66 13.96
N ALA A 535 38.85 -15.96 13.91
CA ALA A 535 37.50 -16.53 13.91
C ALA A 535 36.86 -16.43 15.30
N VAL A 536 37.63 -16.69 16.36
CA VAL A 536 37.18 -16.53 17.76
C VAL A 536 36.87 -15.05 18.07
N ASP A 537 37.71 -14.12 17.60
CA ASP A 537 37.48 -12.68 17.76
C ASP A 537 36.23 -12.22 16.97
N ALA A 538 36.05 -12.76 15.76
CA ALA A 538 34.86 -12.47 14.95
C ALA A 538 33.56 -12.98 15.61
N LEU A 539 33.59 -14.11 16.33
CA LEU A 539 32.47 -14.60 17.13
C LEU A 539 32.17 -13.69 18.32
N THR A 540 33.19 -13.36 19.09
CA THR A 540 33.05 -12.62 20.35
C THR A 540 32.76 -11.13 20.15
N CYS A 541 33.04 -10.57 18.97
CA CYS A 541 32.69 -9.20 18.60
C CYS A 541 31.22 -9.04 18.14
N GLN A 542 30.48 -10.13 17.94
CA GLN A 542 29.07 -10.06 17.56
C GLN A 542 28.19 -9.72 18.77
N ARG A 543 27.46 -8.60 18.69
CA ARG A 543 26.64 -8.12 19.80
C ARG A 543 25.53 -9.08 20.24
N ILE A 544 24.97 -9.87 19.32
CA ILE A 544 23.99 -10.91 19.65
C ILE A 544 24.63 -12.04 20.46
N VAL A 545 25.84 -12.46 20.08
CA VAL A 545 26.62 -13.48 20.79
C VAL A 545 26.97 -13.00 22.19
N GLN A 546 27.44 -11.75 22.34
CA GLN A 546 27.71 -11.13 23.65
C GLN A 546 26.48 -11.01 24.57
N LEU A 547 25.28 -10.94 24.00
CA LEU A 547 24.03 -10.83 24.75
C LEU A 547 23.43 -12.19 25.11
N SER A 548 23.97 -13.31 24.60
CA SER A 548 23.48 -14.66 24.91
C SER A 548 23.71 -15.03 26.38
N SER A 549 22.79 -15.78 26.97
CA SER A 549 22.84 -16.19 28.38
C SER A 549 24.10 -16.99 28.72
N GLY A 550 24.58 -17.83 27.79
CA GLY A 550 25.81 -18.63 27.95
C GLY A 550 27.10 -17.81 28.07
N LEU A 551 27.13 -16.58 27.55
CA LEU A 551 28.28 -15.68 27.63
C LEU A 551 28.17 -14.59 28.71
N ARG A 552 26.99 -14.41 29.31
CA ARG A 552 26.79 -13.48 30.45
C ARG A 552 27.41 -13.99 31.74
N LYS A 553 27.55 -15.31 31.91
CA LYS A 553 28.21 -15.97 33.04
C LYS A 553 29.15 -17.08 32.52
N PRO A 554 30.32 -16.72 31.97
CA PRO A 554 31.26 -17.71 31.45
C PRO A 554 31.72 -18.66 32.57
N GLY A 555 31.71 -19.97 32.32
CA GLY A 555 32.07 -21.01 33.29
C GLY A 555 30.90 -21.56 34.13
N ASP A 556 29.70 -20.99 34.02
CA ASP A 556 28.48 -21.50 34.67
C ASP A 556 27.82 -22.57 33.77
N LEU A 557 27.92 -23.84 34.18
CA LEU A 557 27.49 -24.99 33.39
C LEU A 557 25.97 -25.01 33.17
N ASP A 558 25.17 -24.56 34.14
CA ASP A 558 23.71 -24.59 34.05
C ASP A 558 23.22 -23.56 33.03
N PHE A 559 23.78 -22.35 33.08
CA PHE A 559 23.47 -21.30 32.10
C PHE A 559 23.95 -21.62 30.69
N ALA A 560 25.14 -22.22 30.56
CA ALA A 560 25.65 -22.68 29.28
C ALA A 560 24.77 -23.79 28.70
N SER A 561 24.36 -24.77 29.51
CA SER A 561 23.53 -25.90 29.07
C SER A 561 22.12 -25.46 28.63
N ALA A 562 21.50 -24.53 29.36
CA ALA A 562 20.22 -23.94 28.95
C ALA A 562 20.34 -23.18 27.61
N CYS A 563 21.39 -22.37 27.46
CA CYS A 563 21.65 -21.61 26.23
C CYS A 563 21.91 -22.53 25.02
N LEU A 564 22.71 -23.58 25.21
CA LEU A 564 23.02 -24.57 24.17
C LEU A 564 21.78 -25.39 23.78
N SER A 565 21.00 -25.85 24.75
CA SER A 565 19.75 -26.58 24.49
C SER A 565 18.79 -25.79 23.60
N GLU A 566 18.58 -24.51 23.95
CA GLU A 566 17.73 -23.61 23.18
C GLU A 566 18.30 -23.34 21.78
N ALA A 567 19.60 -23.08 21.67
CA ALA A 567 20.24 -22.77 20.40
C ALA A 567 20.23 -23.98 19.43
N PHE A 568 20.53 -25.19 19.92
CA PHE A 568 20.49 -26.41 19.13
C PHE A 568 19.06 -26.77 18.71
N ALA A 569 18.07 -26.65 19.61
CA ALA A 569 16.67 -26.92 19.27
C ALA A 569 16.15 -25.98 18.16
N LYS A 570 16.55 -24.71 18.19
CA LYS A 570 16.17 -23.75 17.15
C LYS A 570 16.90 -24.01 15.83
N LEU A 571 18.18 -24.40 15.87
CA LEU A 571 18.96 -24.74 14.69
C LEU A 571 18.45 -26.02 14.00
N SER A 572 18.08 -27.04 14.77
CA SER A 572 17.49 -28.27 14.22
C SER A 572 16.10 -28.04 13.63
N THR A 573 15.25 -27.25 14.30
CA THR A 573 13.90 -26.92 13.80
C THR A 573 13.95 -26.10 12.51
N ALA A 574 14.86 -25.13 12.42
CA ALA A 574 15.03 -24.30 11.22
C ALA A 574 15.43 -25.13 9.99
N ARG A 575 16.15 -26.23 10.19
CA ARG A 575 16.68 -27.09 9.13
C ARG A 575 15.82 -28.31 8.81
N ALA A 576 15.02 -28.79 9.75
CA ALA A 576 14.09 -29.89 9.51
C ALA A 576 12.98 -29.53 8.50
N LEU A 577 12.52 -28.27 8.49
CA LEU A 577 11.37 -27.85 7.68
C LEU A 577 11.66 -27.80 6.17
N PRO A 578 12.77 -27.23 5.68
CA PRO A 578 13.05 -27.21 4.25
C PRO A 578 13.39 -28.60 3.68
N GLN A 579 13.98 -29.47 4.50
CA GLN A 579 14.31 -30.84 4.11
C GLN A 579 13.06 -31.73 4.06
N GLU A 580 12.19 -31.66 5.06
CA GLU A 580 10.88 -32.33 5.05
C GLU A 580 9.98 -31.81 3.93
N VAL A 581 9.98 -30.50 3.65
CA VAL A 581 9.21 -29.93 2.52
C VAL A 581 9.77 -30.39 1.17
N ARG A 582 11.09 -30.56 1.05
CA ARG A 582 11.74 -31.01 -0.19
C ARG A 582 11.54 -32.52 -0.42
N GLU A 583 11.65 -33.33 0.62
CA GLU A 583 11.35 -34.77 0.58
C GLU A 583 9.84 -35.00 0.36
N ALA A 584 8.97 -34.21 1.00
CA ALA A 584 7.53 -34.22 0.73
C ALA A 584 7.21 -33.77 -0.70
N GLN A 585 7.97 -32.84 -1.29
CA GLN A 585 7.84 -32.43 -2.69
C GLN A 585 8.29 -33.51 -3.68
N GLU A 586 9.26 -34.34 -3.31
CA GLU A 586 9.70 -35.50 -4.09
C GLU A 586 8.69 -36.67 -4.00
N ASP A 587 7.96 -36.80 -2.89
CA ASP A 587 6.91 -37.81 -2.66
C ASP A 587 5.51 -37.43 -3.21
N ILE A 588 5.32 -36.21 -3.78
CA ILE A 588 4.02 -35.74 -4.32
C ILE A 588 3.49 -36.63 -5.47
N ASP A 589 4.35 -37.41 -6.13
CA ASP A 589 3.93 -38.35 -7.18
C ASP A 589 3.29 -39.66 -6.65
N ALA A 590 3.24 -39.90 -5.34
CA ALA A 590 2.76 -41.17 -4.77
C ALA A 590 1.47 -41.11 -3.93
N GLY A 591 0.86 -39.95 -3.72
CA GLY A 591 -0.51 -39.83 -3.19
C GLY A 591 -0.81 -40.63 -1.91
N ASP A 592 0.05 -40.53 -0.89
CA ASP A 592 -0.06 -41.33 0.35
C ASP A 592 -0.52 -40.49 1.56
N GLU A 593 -1.45 -41.03 2.36
CA GLU A 593 -1.98 -40.43 3.60
C GLU A 593 -0.89 -40.15 4.65
N GLY A 594 0.29 -40.77 4.51
CA GLY A 594 1.46 -40.53 5.34
C GLY A 594 2.02 -39.10 5.27
N LEU A 595 1.85 -38.38 4.15
CA LEU A 595 2.37 -37.02 3.97
C LEU A 595 1.69 -36.02 4.92
N THR A 596 0.37 -36.14 5.03
CA THR A 596 -0.47 -35.28 5.90
C THR A 596 -0.16 -35.52 7.37
N TRP A 597 0.10 -36.77 7.76
CA TRP A 597 0.49 -37.12 9.12
C TRP A 597 1.87 -36.57 9.48
N ARG A 598 2.86 -36.69 8.58
CA ARG A 598 4.23 -36.16 8.79
C ARG A 598 4.27 -34.64 8.88
N LEU A 599 3.58 -33.93 7.97
CA LEU A 599 3.46 -32.46 8.03
C LEU A 599 2.81 -31.98 9.34
N ARG A 600 1.81 -32.71 9.84
CA ARG A 600 1.18 -32.42 11.13
C ARG A 600 2.17 -32.60 12.27
N GLN A 601 2.94 -33.70 12.29
CA GLN A 601 3.98 -33.94 13.30
C GLN A 601 5.08 -32.87 13.27
N ALA A 602 5.55 -32.46 12.08
CA ALA A 602 6.55 -31.40 11.94
C ALA A 602 6.04 -30.05 12.47
N THR A 603 4.77 -29.73 12.23
CA THR A 603 4.12 -28.52 12.75
C THR A 603 4.00 -28.58 14.28
N THR A 604 3.55 -29.72 14.83
CA THR A 604 3.46 -29.96 16.28
C THR A 604 4.83 -29.89 16.97
N ALA A 605 5.90 -30.40 16.34
CA ALA A 605 7.26 -30.29 16.86
C ALA A 605 7.76 -28.84 16.90
N ARG A 606 7.44 -28.03 15.88
CA ARG A 606 7.76 -26.60 15.84
C ARG A 606 7.04 -25.84 16.95
N ASP A 607 5.76 -26.13 17.14
CA ASP A 607 4.95 -25.45 18.15
C ASP A 607 5.42 -25.84 19.56
N ARG A 608 5.80 -27.11 19.80
CA ARG A 608 6.49 -27.52 21.04
C ARG A 608 7.81 -26.79 21.27
N ALA A 609 8.66 -26.64 20.24
CA ALA A 609 9.92 -25.92 20.36
C ALA A 609 9.72 -24.42 20.65
N ALA A 610 8.65 -23.82 20.13
CA ALA A 610 8.27 -22.45 20.42
C ALA A 610 7.76 -22.27 21.87
N ILE A 611 7.02 -23.24 22.40
CA ILE A 611 6.50 -23.24 23.78
C ILE A 611 7.64 -23.40 24.80
N ILE A 612 8.59 -24.32 24.55
CA ILE A 612 9.78 -24.50 25.40
C ILE A 612 10.65 -23.21 25.39
N ALA A 613 10.78 -22.55 24.23
CA ALA A 613 11.50 -21.28 24.11
C ALA A 613 10.83 -20.10 24.85
N ALA A 614 9.54 -20.22 25.21
CA ALA A 614 8.80 -19.25 26.01
C ALA A 614 8.93 -19.50 27.53
N GLY A 615 9.63 -20.55 27.95
CA GLY A 615 9.88 -20.87 29.37
C GLY A 615 8.80 -21.70 30.06
N SER A 616 7.87 -22.30 29.30
CA SER A 616 6.93 -23.32 29.80
C SER A 616 7.60 -24.70 29.89
N SER A 617 7.16 -25.53 30.82
CA SER A 617 7.58 -26.93 30.99
C SER A 617 7.29 -27.82 29.76
N GLY A 618 6.42 -27.36 28.84
CA GLY A 618 6.07 -28.05 27.60
C GLY A 618 5.11 -29.22 27.78
N GLU A 619 4.56 -29.41 28.97
CA GLU A 619 3.61 -30.48 29.27
C GLU A 619 2.18 -30.06 28.85
N MET A 620 1.65 -30.74 27.82
CA MET A 620 0.32 -30.48 27.27
C MET A 620 -0.69 -31.46 27.86
N ILE A 621 -1.79 -30.94 28.42
CA ILE A 621 -2.90 -31.73 28.98
C ILE A 621 -4.07 -31.68 28.00
N VAL A 622 -4.63 -32.84 27.67
CA VAL A 622 -5.84 -32.92 26.84
C VAL A 622 -7.06 -32.78 27.75
N ALA A 623 -7.83 -31.72 27.56
CA ALA A 623 -9.11 -31.53 28.24
C ALA A 623 -10.16 -32.56 27.78
N GLU A 624 -11.21 -32.78 28.57
CA GLU A 624 -12.27 -33.77 28.26
C GLU A 624 -12.96 -33.54 26.90
N ASN A 625 -12.90 -32.32 26.36
CA ASN A 625 -13.41 -31.97 25.04
C ASN A 625 -12.41 -32.21 23.89
N GLY A 626 -11.25 -32.80 24.18
CA GLY A 626 -10.19 -33.09 23.22
C GLY A 626 -9.26 -31.91 22.89
N ALA A 627 -9.41 -30.77 23.56
CA ALA A 627 -8.51 -29.63 23.36
C ALA A 627 -7.20 -29.83 24.13
N GLU A 628 -6.06 -29.68 23.46
CA GLU A 628 -4.75 -29.69 24.09
C GLU A 628 -4.47 -28.31 24.70
N LEU A 629 -4.20 -28.27 26.00
CA LEU A 629 -3.94 -27.05 26.77
C LEU A 629 -2.56 -27.14 27.43
N ASP A 630 -1.84 -26.03 27.49
CA ASP A 630 -0.58 -25.92 28.22
C ASP A 630 -0.86 -26.01 29.74
N SER A 631 -0.14 -26.89 30.43
CA SER A 631 -0.33 -27.17 31.86
C SER A 631 -0.02 -25.97 32.75
N ASP A 632 0.97 -25.15 32.36
CA ASP A 632 1.40 -23.98 33.12
C ASP A 632 0.39 -22.83 32.96
N GLU A 633 -0.13 -22.61 31.75
CA GLU A 633 -1.23 -21.67 31.50
C GLU A 633 -2.51 -22.06 32.23
N LEU A 634 -2.85 -23.36 32.26
CA LEU A 634 -4.03 -23.86 32.98
C LEU A 634 -3.88 -23.65 34.50
N SER A 635 -2.69 -23.91 35.05
CA SER A 635 -2.40 -23.71 36.47
C SER A 635 -2.43 -22.23 36.85
N ALA A 636 -1.86 -21.36 36.01
CA ALA A 636 -1.91 -19.92 36.19
C ALA A 636 -3.35 -19.38 36.12
N ALA A 637 -4.15 -19.86 35.16
CA ALA A 637 -5.55 -19.48 35.03
C ALA A 637 -6.39 -19.95 36.23
N ARG A 638 -6.13 -21.14 36.77
CA ARG A 638 -6.78 -21.65 37.99
C ARG A 638 -6.42 -20.83 39.22
N ALA A 639 -5.15 -20.49 39.40
CA ALA A 639 -4.71 -19.64 40.51
C ALA A 639 -5.35 -18.23 40.43
N LEU A 640 -5.49 -17.68 39.22
CA LEU A 640 -6.18 -16.40 39.00
C LEU A 640 -7.68 -16.50 39.34
N TRP A 641 -8.32 -17.62 38.99
CA TRP A 641 -9.72 -17.88 39.31
C TRP A 641 -9.98 -18.06 40.81
N GLU A 642 -9.09 -18.77 41.51
CA GLU A 642 -9.18 -18.93 42.97
C GLU A 642 -8.97 -17.59 43.69
N ALA A 643 -8.08 -16.73 43.20
CA ALA A 643 -7.87 -15.39 43.74
C ALA A 643 -9.12 -14.49 43.59
N LEU A 644 -9.92 -14.69 42.54
CA LEU A 644 -11.18 -13.98 42.32
C LEU A 644 -12.34 -14.50 43.19
N ALA A 645 -12.24 -15.72 43.72
CA ALA A 645 -13.30 -16.36 44.51
C ALA A 645 -13.37 -15.92 46.00
N ILE A 646 -12.43 -15.09 46.49
CA ILE A 646 -12.38 -14.61 47.89
C ILE A 646 -13.14 -13.27 48.07
N ALA A 647 -14.31 -13.15 47.46
CA ALA A 647 -15.25 -12.05 47.72
C ALA A 647 -16.64 -12.62 48.03
N LYS A 648 -16.79 -13.24 49.21
CA LYS A 648 -18.12 -13.56 49.75
C LYS A 648 -18.79 -12.24 50.20
N PRO A 649 -20.03 -11.95 49.80
CA PRO A 649 -20.73 -10.74 50.26
C PRO A 649 -21.15 -10.88 51.74
N PRO A 650 -21.26 -9.78 52.50
CA PRO A 650 -21.70 -9.82 53.88
C PRO A 650 -23.19 -10.22 53.95
N GLU A 651 -23.52 -11.05 54.95
CA GLU A 651 -24.90 -11.39 55.30
C GLU A 651 -25.63 -10.15 55.83
N ASP A 652 -26.81 -9.84 55.26
CA ASP A 652 -27.72 -8.81 55.75
C ASP A 652 -28.22 -9.15 57.16
N PRO A 653 -28.07 -8.27 58.17
CA PRO A 653 -28.78 -8.44 59.42
C PRO A 653 -30.18 -7.83 59.32
N LYS A 654 -31.17 -8.62 59.77
CA LYS A 654 -32.53 -8.17 60.11
C LYS A 654 -32.53 -7.21 61.30
#